data_AF-A0A5C1E6Z2-F1
#
_entry.id   AF-A0A5C1E6Z2-F1
#
_cell.length_a   1.000
_cell.length_b   1.000
_cell.length_c   1.000
_cell.angle_alpha   90.00
_cell.angle_beta   90.00
_cell.angle_gamma   90.00
#
_symmetry.space_group_name_H-M   'P 1'
#
loop_
_entity.id
_entity.type
_entity.pdbx_description
1 polymer ?
#
loop_
_entity_poly.entity_id
_entity_poly.type
_entity_poly.pdbx_seq_one_letter_code
_entity_poly.pdbx_strand_id
1 'polypeptide(L)'
;MGRHLNHMKRLLWGAVALLGLAAGHAQGAACQSAQAGNWSAPATWTSCNNGIPQNGDSATINHAVTVDGNVGSDGNNALSGLTVGTNGVLQGGSYTLVLKGNLTVDGRINWPTGTVSLYSATSQWGGGATGSAIILSSIVMRWSAGLTFAPSAAYTIELRGATPLDTQNGNFNNNGANANNKVTLYFNGAGNQSFTNTKLQYPNLRLGGGGTKTDGASSVTVLGNLTVDAGTTFDASSATSQNAIGGDLTVGGTFKVSPGNNGAWEFNGTTTQTITGAVYLYGIIVSNSSGVVLNGGDLSLGTTSSGRLQFTAGGITTGTNKVIINTPCDWTNIVTGEGTNNKWINGKVQLTFSGYKSTCTFPVGDSLYYAPIDLFIPYFSDVGNIGGKTLTGSTTRTEHPQIGTSGLNPNKDANRYWTLGGTGDTFGCVPLGSDKWNPGYYLATFYFNDPDLDVGAATKNFQVGRYAGGWAPPGVDTAKPHSTSIKVDPTGPGATDGSPFGTYAVGEVLGAPSGGGATNSCANPWGGSQPGAFNAYETATAPATSATGVIKTKVAGQPYSLDVVALKTDKSAVDTTFNGAVAIDVLGLAAYNPASPPALDASGCPAGATVLASPSGTPTISNGRTTVSFPAEANAWGYAKVRIKYTANGSTLTSCSGDAFAIRPNVLGLLAQTSYKQSGGAWVTLAATTTAGTPVHPAGQPFQLTVTGYNGAAAPAITSNWSASSLVTAAAVGGGMTAGTFATGTLAGSGGTVVSASATYSEVGPFTGQLFDTAFARVDSGDGTSADCSGWWVCSPAVAIGRFIPDHFDLSNGTLTNRGDVATCADNFTYTGEPFRLAFTLTARNAAGATTKNYDATAGWARLDGSQGAKWVQGTSAVGAGNINPWGINLTNNAPLAAGRLAVWSGSSVGVCSAPAGAWFQGAASFAACLNVTRNATAENSYEQFRLGVAPVDEDGATLATTAFTLDADNSGSNERLALGTTRLLHGRLSLDNAYGSEILPLPMPMQTQYWITTSGSGYWAANAQDSCTAVTSSSISLTNYGRNLSAGETTPCLRRPGETLCASSQSAMGGKFSLILGAPGTGNDGWVTVGYATATALPWLDPARPGKATFGPARRPKVQYQRENFGFNF
;
A
#
# COMPACT_ATOMS: atom_id res chain seq x y z
N MET A 1 -52.51 19.20 59.57
CA MET A 1 -52.67 18.57 58.24
C MET A 1 -52.54 19.52 57.03
N GLY A 2 -52.46 20.86 57.18
CA GLY A 2 -52.26 21.78 56.05
C GLY A 2 -50.81 22.17 55.69
N ARG A 3 -49.79 21.76 56.47
CA ARG A 3 -48.38 22.16 56.27
C ARG A 3 -47.49 21.12 55.59
N HIS A 4 -47.93 19.88 55.46
CA HIS A 4 -47.17 18.81 54.80
C HIS A 4 -47.30 18.79 53.26
N LEU A 5 -48.30 19.49 52.69
CA LEU A 5 -48.50 19.54 51.24
C LEU A 5 -47.64 20.60 50.52
N ASN A 6 -47.18 21.63 51.24
CA ASN A 6 -46.30 22.68 50.68
C ASN A 6 -44.80 22.35 50.74
N HIS A 7 -44.40 21.34 51.51
CA HIS A 7 -43.00 20.86 51.51
C HIS A 7 -42.71 19.80 50.45
N MET A 8 -43.70 18.99 50.03
CA MET A 8 -43.48 18.05 48.91
C MET A 8 -43.42 18.74 47.54
N LYS A 9 -44.12 19.88 47.35
CA LYS A 9 -43.97 20.69 46.13
C LYS A 9 -42.63 21.42 46.04
N ARG A 10 -41.96 21.71 47.17
CA ARG A 10 -40.63 22.34 47.18
C ARG A 10 -39.48 21.33 47.02
N LEU A 11 -39.66 20.09 47.47
CA LEU A 11 -38.68 19.03 47.21
C LEU A 11 -38.67 18.57 45.74
N LEU A 12 -39.79 18.61 45.03
CA LEU A 12 -39.82 18.23 43.61
C LEU A 12 -39.19 19.29 42.67
N TRP A 13 -39.15 20.56 43.08
CA TRP A 13 -38.43 21.61 42.35
C TRP A 13 -36.94 21.72 42.74
N GLY A 14 -36.55 21.28 43.94
CA GLY A 14 -35.16 21.21 44.38
C GLY A 14 -34.36 20.06 43.75
N ALA A 15 -35.00 18.92 43.46
CA ALA A 15 -34.36 17.79 42.79
C ALA A 15 -34.11 18.04 41.29
N VAL A 16 -34.85 18.96 40.65
CA VAL A 16 -34.60 19.38 39.26
C VAL A 16 -33.45 20.41 39.19
N ALA A 17 -33.15 21.12 40.28
CA ALA A 17 -32.06 22.09 40.33
C ALA A 17 -30.69 21.48 40.69
N LEU A 18 -30.63 20.29 41.31
CA LEU A 18 -29.36 19.66 41.75
C LEU A 18 -28.75 18.69 40.72
N LEU A 19 -29.36 18.52 39.55
CA LEU A 19 -28.77 17.85 38.37
C LEU A 19 -28.02 18.82 37.43
N GLY A 20 -27.89 20.09 37.80
CA GLY A 20 -27.39 21.17 36.92
C GLY A 20 -25.96 21.65 37.15
N LEU A 21 -25.15 21.02 38.02
CA LEU A 21 -23.82 21.53 38.37
C LEU A 21 -22.70 20.48 38.29
N ALA A 22 -22.82 19.56 37.33
CA ALA A 22 -21.68 18.80 36.80
C ALA A 22 -21.37 19.30 35.37
N ALA A 23 -20.09 19.59 35.12
CA ALA A 23 -19.48 19.98 33.85
C ALA A 23 -19.77 21.41 33.33
N GLY A 24 -18.95 22.37 33.76
CA GLY A 24 -18.68 23.59 33.01
C GLY A 24 -17.37 23.49 32.23
N HIS A 25 -17.18 22.46 31.40
CA HIS A 25 -16.45 22.74 30.16
C HIS A 25 -17.30 23.82 29.49
N ALA A 26 -16.75 25.00 29.21
CA ALA A 26 -17.48 25.97 28.41
C ALA A 26 -17.91 25.25 27.13
N GLN A 27 -19.19 24.87 27.03
CA GLN A 27 -19.71 24.30 25.81
C GLN A 27 -19.51 25.38 24.76
N GLY A 28 -18.79 25.05 23.70
CA GLY A 28 -18.68 25.94 22.54
C GLY A 28 -20.09 26.39 22.15
N ALA A 29 -20.27 27.69 21.95
CA ALA A 29 -21.54 28.24 21.54
C ALA A 29 -21.94 27.69 20.16
N ALA A 30 -23.25 27.54 19.93
CA ALA A 30 -23.79 27.20 18.63
C ALA A 30 -24.24 28.50 17.93
N CYS A 31 -23.27 29.20 17.36
CA CYS A 31 -23.47 30.46 16.67
C CYS A 31 -24.28 30.27 15.38
N GLN A 32 -25.20 31.21 15.12
CA GLN A 32 -25.96 31.25 13.86
C GLN A 32 -25.90 32.64 13.25
N SER A 33 -25.70 32.74 11.93
CA SER A 33 -25.76 34.02 11.23
C SER A 33 -27.19 34.57 11.24
N ALA A 34 -27.42 35.72 11.85
CA ALA A 34 -28.74 36.35 11.98
C ALA A 34 -29.11 37.23 10.78
N GLN A 35 -28.11 37.77 10.09
CA GLN A 35 -28.25 38.60 8.89
C GLN A 35 -26.98 38.52 8.04
N ALA A 36 -27.00 39.15 6.87
CA ALA A 36 -25.79 39.30 6.07
C ALA A 36 -24.81 40.31 6.71
N GLY A 37 -23.51 40.03 6.67
CA GLY A 37 -22.51 40.92 7.26
C GLY A 37 -21.11 40.31 7.39
N ASN A 38 -20.21 41.05 8.03
CA ASN A 38 -18.84 40.59 8.28
C ASN A 38 -18.78 39.59 9.44
N TRP A 39 -17.85 38.64 9.39
CA TRP A 39 -17.61 37.67 10.46
C TRP A 39 -17.28 38.36 11.79
N SER A 40 -16.47 39.43 11.74
CA SER A 40 -16.05 40.20 12.93
C SER A 40 -17.16 41.05 13.56
N ALA A 41 -18.31 41.24 12.90
CA ALA A 41 -19.37 42.12 13.37
C ALA A 41 -20.35 41.36 14.30
N PRO A 42 -20.54 41.79 15.57
CA PRO A 42 -21.44 41.07 16.49
C PRO A 42 -22.89 40.97 16.00
N ALA A 43 -23.35 41.97 15.24
CA ALA A 43 -24.70 41.98 14.68
C ALA A 43 -24.93 40.90 13.60
N THR A 44 -23.87 40.33 13.02
CA THR A 44 -23.97 39.23 12.04
C THR A 44 -24.42 37.94 12.70
N TRP A 45 -24.19 37.78 14.00
CA TRP A 45 -24.37 36.51 14.71
C TRP A 45 -25.38 36.60 15.85
N THR A 46 -26.03 35.48 16.10
CA THR A 46 -26.87 35.22 17.27
C THR A 46 -26.43 33.93 17.95
N SER A 47 -26.77 33.77 19.23
CA SER A 47 -26.44 32.58 20.01
C SER A 47 -24.93 32.35 20.19
N CYS A 48 -24.13 33.42 20.11
CA CYS A 48 -22.70 33.43 20.44
C CYS A 48 -22.47 34.09 21.79
N ASN A 49 -21.65 33.49 22.66
CA ASN A 49 -21.39 34.01 24.01
C ASN A 49 -20.83 35.45 24.02
N ASN A 50 -19.97 35.79 23.05
CA ASN A 50 -19.29 37.09 22.94
C ASN A 50 -19.70 37.88 21.68
N GLY A 51 -20.85 37.56 21.07
CA GLY A 51 -21.36 38.24 19.89
C GLY A 51 -20.77 37.79 18.55
N ILE A 52 -19.64 37.08 18.51
CA ILE A 52 -19.07 36.46 17.29
C ILE A 52 -18.61 35.02 17.60
N PRO A 53 -18.49 34.11 16.60
CA PRO A 53 -17.95 32.77 16.81
C PRO A 53 -16.46 32.80 17.17
N GLN A 54 -16.08 32.05 18.20
CA GLN A 54 -14.72 31.96 18.74
C GLN A 54 -14.24 30.49 18.81
N ASN A 55 -12.99 30.30 19.24
CA ASN A 55 -12.39 28.96 19.35
C ASN A 55 -13.22 28.04 20.23
N GLY A 56 -13.48 26.81 19.75
CA GLY A 56 -14.37 25.85 20.41
C GLY A 56 -15.85 25.98 20.03
N ASP A 57 -16.29 27.12 19.50
CA ASP A 57 -17.67 27.31 19.03
C ASP A 57 -17.94 26.55 17.72
N SER A 58 -19.22 26.28 17.47
CA SER A 58 -19.71 25.86 16.16
C SER A 58 -20.47 27.02 15.52
N ALA A 59 -20.39 27.16 14.19
CA ALA A 59 -21.07 28.22 13.45
C ALA A 59 -21.98 27.65 12.36
N THR A 60 -23.19 28.19 12.24
CA THR A 60 -24.14 27.89 11.15
C THR A 60 -24.43 29.15 10.35
N ILE A 61 -24.15 29.13 9.06
CA ILE A 61 -24.33 30.23 8.13
C ILE A 61 -25.56 29.95 7.28
N ASN A 62 -26.60 30.76 7.48
CA ASN A 62 -27.85 30.77 6.72
C ASN A 62 -28.04 32.06 5.90
N HIS A 63 -27.13 33.03 6.06
CA HIS A 63 -27.08 34.30 5.33
C HIS A 63 -25.71 34.48 4.64
N ALA A 64 -25.50 35.60 3.94
CA ALA A 64 -24.20 35.93 3.36
C ALA A 64 -23.23 36.47 4.42
N VAL A 65 -22.17 35.74 4.74
CA VAL A 65 -21.16 36.11 5.74
C VAL A 65 -19.79 36.26 5.07
N THR A 66 -19.16 37.42 5.25
CA THR A 66 -17.82 37.71 4.74
C THR A 66 -16.77 37.59 5.84
N VAL A 67 -15.79 36.71 5.66
CA VAL A 67 -14.65 36.59 6.56
C VAL A 67 -13.65 37.71 6.26
N ASP A 68 -13.53 38.63 7.21
CA ASP A 68 -12.72 39.85 7.15
C ASP A 68 -11.48 39.81 8.06
N GLY A 69 -11.11 38.62 8.55
CA GLY A 69 -9.91 38.37 9.36
C GLY A 69 -9.59 36.87 9.46
N ASN A 70 -8.41 36.51 9.97
CA ASN A 70 -8.07 35.10 10.19
C ASN A 70 -8.98 34.50 11.27
N VAL A 71 -9.51 33.31 11.02
CA VAL A 71 -10.36 32.55 11.94
C VAL A 71 -9.64 31.24 12.29
N GLY A 72 -9.30 31.07 13.57
CA GLY A 72 -8.67 29.85 14.10
C GLY A 72 -7.18 29.66 13.76
N SER A 73 -6.41 30.75 13.62
CA SER A 73 -5.05 30.78 13.03
C SER A 73 -3.97 29.87 13.63
N ASP A 74 -4.18 29.27 14.79
CA ASP A 74 -3.30 28.32 15.46
C ASP A 74 -4.01 26.96 15.60
N GLY A 75 -3.41 25.87 15.08
CA GLY A 75 -4.03 24.54 15.03
C GLY A 75 -4.53 23.95 16.37
N ASN A 76 -4.29 24.63 17.50
CA ASN A 76 -4.82 24.30 18.83
C ASN A 76 -6.13 25.03 19.19
N ASN A 77 -6.54 26.02 18.42
CA ASN A 77 -7.52 27.05 18.74
C ASN A 77 -8.36 27.32 17.47
N ALA A 78 -9.36 26.47 17.24
CA ALA A 78 -10.16 26.47 16.02
C ALA A 78 -11.63 26.24 16.33
N LEU A 79 -12.51 26.49 15.36
CA LEU A 79 -13.93 26.17 15.49
C LEU A 79 -14.13 24.66 15.61
N SER A 80 -15.09 24.27 16.46
CA SER A 80 -15.52 22.87 16.64
C SER A 80 -16.44 22.38 15.52
N GLY A 81 -16.89 23.26 14.62
CA GLY A 81 -17.61 22.91 13.40
C GLY A 81 -18.12 24.15 12.65
N LEU A 82 -18.34 24.02 11.35
CA LEU A 82 -18.93 25.06 10.51
C LEU A 82 -19.93 24.44 9.54
N THR A 83 -21.16 24.93 9.53
CA THR A 83 -22.19 24.54 8.57
C THR A 83 -22.56 25.73 7.72
N VAL A 84 -22.47 25.61 6.39
CA VAL A 84 -23.06 26.56 5.44
C VAL A 84 -24.36 25.93 4.95
N GLY A 85 -25.49 26.38 5.51
CA GLY A 85 -26.81 25.87 5.15
C GLY A 85 -27.22 26.25 3.73
N THR A 86 -28.31 25.70 3.20
CA THR A 86 -28.75 25.85 1.80
C THR A 86 -28.86 27.30 1.31
N ASN A 87 -29.24 28.24 2.19
CA ASN A 87 -29.34 29.67 1.89
C ASN A 87 -28.08 30.47 2.28
N GLY A 88 -27.13 29.83 2.96
CA GLY A 88 -25.88 30.44 3.40
C GLY A 88 -24.90 30.69 2.27
N VAL A 89 -24.19 31.81 2.37
CA VAL A 89 -23.05 32.12 1.49
C VAL A 89 -21.87 32.48 2.36
N LEU A 90 -20.83 31.66 2.35
CA LEU A 90 -19.57 31.99 3.00
C LEU A 90 -18.64 32.65 1.98
N GLN A 91 -18.25 33.89 2.24
CA GLN A 91 -17.31 34.64 1.41
C GLN A 91 -16.00 34.83 2.16
N GLY A 92 -14.88 34.72 1.46
CA GLY A 92 -13.59 35.04 2.05
C GLY A 92 -12.59 35.60 1.05
N GLY A 93 -11.58 36.28 1.60
CA GLY A 93 -10.44 36.83 0.86
C GLY A 93 -9.14 36.17 1.30
N SER A 94 -8.05 36.93 1.34
CA SER A 94 -6.69 36.45 1.67
C SER A 94 -6.49 35.86 3.08
N TYR A 95 -7.55 35.77 3.88
CA TYR A 95 -7.53 35.27 5.25
C TYR A 95 -7.56 33.73 5.30
N THR A 96 -7.17 33.20 6.45
CA THR A 96 -7.19 31.75 6.74
C THR A 96 -8.40 31.39 7.60
N LEU A 97 -9.03 30.26 7.27
CA LEU A 97 -10.06 29.61 8.09
C LEU A 97 -9.59 28.21 8.50
N VAL A 98 -9.45 27.97 9.80
CA VAL A 98 -9.04 26.68 10.36
C VAL A 98 -10.18 26.05 11.15
N LEU A 99 -10.46 24.78 10.88
CA LEU A 99 -11.51 24.01 11.54
C LEU A 99 -10.93 22.74 12.19
N LYS A 100 -11.27 22.51 13.47
CA LYS A 100 -11.00 21.25 14.17
C LYS A 100 -12.12 20.21 13.93
N GLY A 101 -13.37 20.68 13.86
CA GLY A 101 -14.50 19.81 13.52
C GLY A 101 -15.00 19.97 12.08
N ASN A 102 -16.17 19.40 11.81
CA ASN A 102 -16.69 19.18 10.45
C ASN A 102 -17.04 20.50 9.76
N LEU A 103 -16.65 20.62 8.49
CA LEU A 103 -17.21 21.57 7.54
C LEU A 103 -18.35 20.89 6.80
N THR A 104 -19.57 21.35 7.02
CA THR A 104 -20.77 20.91 6.30
C THR A 104 -21.17 21.99 5.31
N VAL A 105 -21.35 21.64 4.03
CA VAL A 105 -21.65 22.63 2.97
C VAL A 105 -22.87 22.20 2.16
N ASP A 106 -23.99 22.85 2.42
CA ASP A 106 -25.23 22.74 1.64
C ASP A 106 -25.55 24.03 0.85
N GLY A 107 -24.91 25.16 1.20
CA GLY A 107 -25.00 26.44 0.49
C GLY A 107 -23.83 26.71 -0.45
N ARG A 108 -23.46 27.99 -0.60
CA ARG A 108 -22.35 28.43 -1.48
C ARG A 108 -21.14 28.88 -0.69
N ILE A 109 -19.95 28.62 -1.22
CA ILE A 109 -18.70 29.17 -0.71
C ILE A 109 -18.00 29.89 -1.86
N ASN A 110 -17.60 31.14 -1.63
CA ASN A 110 -16.81 31.93 -2.57
C ASN A 110 -15.55 32.46 -1.85
N TRP A 111 -14.46 31.72 -1.95
CA TRP A 111 -13.20 31.95 -1.25
C TRP A 111 -12.00 31.83 -2.21
N PRO A 112 -11.92 32.69 -3.24
CA PRO A 112 -10.98 32.49 -4.36
C PRO A 112 -9.51 32.74 -3.99
N THR A 113 -9.23 33.40 -2.87
CA THR A 113 -7.88 33.68 -2.33
C THR A 113 -7.83 33.28 -0.86
N GLY A 114 -6.64 33.03 -0.26
CA GLY A 114 -6.54 32.55 1.13
C GLY A 114 -6.47 31.02 1.25
N THR A 115 -6.70 30.46 2.45
CA THR A 115 -6.58 29.01 2.72
C THR A 115 -7.68 28.52 3.69
N VAL A 116 -8.29 27.38 3.37
CA VAL A 116 -9.20 26.65 4.29
C VAL A 116 -8.52 25.34 4.73
N SER A 117 -8.30 25.17 6.04
CA SER A 117 -7.59 24.02 6.61
C SER A 117 -8.47 23.16 7.53
N LEU A 118 -8.49 21.85 7.29
CA LEU A 118 -9.25 20.83 8.04
C LEU A 118 -8.29 19.91 8.81
N TYR A 119 -8.38 19.87 10.15
CA TYR A 119 -7.38 19.19 11.00
C TYR A 119 -7.77 17.81 11.57
N SER A 120 -9.05 17.51 11.85
CA SER A 120 -9.44 16.23 12.48
C SER A 120 -10.87 15.78 12.16
N ALA A 121 -11.45 16.26 11.06
CA ALA A 121 -12.88 16.22 10.82
C ALA A 121 -13.29 15.27 9.69
N THR A 122 -14.46 14.64 9.83
CA THR A 122 -15.17 13.97 8.73
C THR A 122 -16.14 14.98 8.11
N SER A 123 -15.59 15.89 7.29
CA SER A 123 -16.39 16.92 6.63
C SER A 123 -17.33 16.31 5.58
N GLN A 124 -18.55 16.83 5.49
CA GLN A 124 -19.58 16.38 4.55
C GLN A 124 -19.98 17.53 3.63
N TRP A 125 -19.72 17.43 2.33
CA TRP A 125 -20.11 18.48 1.39
C TRP A 125 -21.27 17.95 0.54
N GLY A 126 -22.43 18.57 0.67
CA GLY A 126 -23.68 18.16 0.02
C GLY A 126 -24.05 19.02 -1.19
N GLY A 127 -23.55 20.26 -1.27
CA GLY A 127 -23.81 21.17 -2.38
C GLY A 127 -25.31 21.35 -2.66
N GLY A 128 -26.09 21.53 -1.59
CA GLY A 128 -27.55 21.39 -1.49
C GLY A 128 -28.45 22.21 -2.42
N ALA A 129 -27.93 22.89 -3.45
CA ALA A 129 -28.72 23.43 -4.55
C ALA A 129 -28.04 23.15 -5.90
N THR A 130 -28.83 22.74 -6.91
CA THR A 130 -28.36 22.46 -8.27
C THR A 130 -27.52 23.63 -8.82
N GLY A 131 -26.28 23.36 -9.25
CA GLY A 131 -25.37 24.39 -9.76
C GLY A 131 -24.64 25.22 -8.69
N SER A 132 -24.70 24.82 -7.41
CA SER A 132 -23.87 25.44 -6.37
C SER A 132 -22.38 25.25 -6.67
N ALA A 133 -21.63 26.34 -6.65
CA ALA A 133 -20.18 26.33 -6.78
C ALA A 133 -19.54 26.57 -5.40
N ILE A 134 -18.64 25.67 -5.00
CA ILE A 134 -17.72 25.85 -3.89
C ILE A 134 -16.42 26.33 -4.52
N ILE A 135 -16.16 27.63 -4.50
CA ILE A 135 -14.95 28.22 -5.06
C ILE A 135 -13.96 28.43 -3.93
N LEU A 136 -12.79 27.83 -4.04
CA LEU A 136 -11.71 27.93 -3.04
C LEU A 136 -10.38 28.23 -3.74
N SER A 137 -9.45 28.83 -3.02
CA SER A 137 -8.03 28.86 -3.42
C SER A 137 -7.42 27.46 -3.29
N SER A 138 -7.41 26.91 -2.08
CA SER A 138 -6.87 25.57 -1.79
C SER A 138 -7.64 24.89 -0.67
N ILE A 139 -7.57 23.56 -0.65
CA ILE A 139 -8.04 22.71 0.44
C ILE A 139 -6.83 22.03 1.08
N VAL A 140 -6.67 22.20 2.39
CA VAL A 140 -5.64 21.50 3.18
C VAL A 140 -6.32 20.49 4.10
N MET A 141 -6.06 19.20 3.90
CA MET A 141 -6.54 18.09 4.73
C MET A 141 -5.36 17.49 5.49
N ARG A 142 -5.39 17.53 6.82
CA ARG A 142 -4.31 17.01 7.66
C ARG A 142 -4.78 15.79 8.46
N TRP A 143 -3.88 14.83 8.69
CA TRP A 143 -4.07 13.66 9.56
C TRP A 143 -5.12 12.70 8.97
N SER A 144 -6.05 12.17 9.76
CA SER A 144 -7.11 11.25 9.30
C SER A 144 -8.36 11.97 8.78
N ALA A 145 -8.28 13.26 8.44
CA ALA A 145 -9.41 14.03 7.94
C ALA A 145 -10.01 13.38 6.68
N GLY A 146 -11.32 13.12 6.73
CA GLY A 146 -12.09 12.55 5.63
C GLY A 146 -13.01 13.59 5.02
N LEU A 147 -13.02 13.74 3.71
CA LEU A 147 -14.06 14.51 3.01
C LEU A 147 -15.03 13.52 2.37
N THR A 148 -16.27 13.52 2.84
CA THR A 148 -17.35 12.73 2.26
C THR A 148 -18.18 13.64 1.37
N PHE A 149 -18.37 13.23 0.11
CA PHE A 149 -19.33 13.89 -0.76
C PHE A 149 -20.71 13.29 -0.51
N ALA A 150 -21.69 14.12 -0.17
CA ALA A 150 -23.06 13.71 0.16
C ALA A 150 -24.08 14.28 -0.86
N PRO A 151 -23.97 13.99 -2.17
CA PRO A 151 -24.74 14.72 -3.17
C PRO A 151 -26.21 14.26 -3.23
N SER A 152 -27.12 15.18 -2.95
CA SER A 152 -28.50 15.11 -3.44
C SER A 152 -28.61 15.53 -4.91
N ALA A 153 -27.71 16.41 -5.40
CA ALA A 153 -27.66 16.95 -6.76
C ALA A 153 -26.21 17.10 -7.27
N ALA A 154 -26.05 17.45 -8.56
CA ALA A 154 -24.73 17.73 -9.13
C ALA A 154 -24.20 19.12 -8.75
N TYR A 155 -22.93 19.21 -8.36
CA TYR A 155 -22.27 20.46 -7.97
C TYR A 155 -20.75 20.43 -8.25
N THR A 156 -20.11 21.61 -8.23
CA THR A 156 -18.68 21.78 -8.56
C THR A 156 -17.90 22.37 -7.40
N ILE A 157 -16.72 21.80 -7.13
CA ILE A 157 -15.70 22.35 -6.24
C ILE A 157 -14.59 22.91 -7.12
N GLU A 158 -14.51 24.23 -7.22
CA GLU A 158 -13.53 24.92 -8.05
C GLU A 158 -12.33 25.36 -7.20
N LEU A 159 -11.12 24.92 -7.57
CA LEU A 159 -9.87 25.24 -6.88
C LEU A 159 -8.92 26.07 -7.76
N ARG A 160 -8.50 27.24 -7.28
CA ARG A 160 -7.78 28.24 -8.08
C ARG A 160 -6.32 28.49 -7.69
N GLY A 161 -5.91 28.08 -6.50
CA GLY A 161 -4.57 28.28 -5.97
C GLY A 161 -3.52 27.44 -6.69
N ALA A 162 -2.25 27.86 -6.62
CA ALA A 162 -1.12 27.16 -7.26
C ALA A 162 -0.91 25.74 -6.69
N THR A 163 -1.23 25.54 -5.41
CA THR A 163 -1.29 24.24 -4.73
C THR A 163 -2.74 23.98 -4.29
N PRO A 164 -3.62 23.53 -5.21
CA PRO A 164 -5.05 23.49 -4.93
C PRO A 164 -5.41 22.44 -3.86
N LEU A 165 -4.58 21.39 -3.71
CA LEU A 165 -4.84 20.28 -2.81
C LEU A 165 -3.57 19.88 -2.04
N ASP A 166 -3.63 19.95 -0.71
CA ASP A 166 -2.60 19.41 0.22
C ASP A 166 -3.28 18.43 1.19
N THR A 167 -2.75 17.22 1.28
CA THR A 167 -3.45 16.05 1.84
C THR A 167 -2.46 15.19 2.64
N GLN A 168 -2.10 15.70 3.82
CA GLN A 168 -1.15 15.09 4.74
C GLN A 168 -1.81 13.92 5.49
N ASN A 169 -2.10 12.81 4.76
CA ASN A 169 -2.84 11.60 5.16
C ASN A 169 -4.38 11.63 5.12
N GLY A 170 -5.00 12.75 4.69
CA GLY A 170 -6.45 12.82 4.50
C GLY A 170 -6.94 12.03 3.29
N ASN A 171 -8.23 11.66 3.27
CA ASN A 171 -8.85 10.91 2.17
C ASN A 171 -10.22 11.46 1.75
N PHE A 172 -10.62 11.25 0.50
CA PHE A 172 -12.00 11.35 0.07
C PHE A 172 -12.69 10.03 0.40
N ASN A 173 -13.61 10.06 1.36
CA ASN A 173 -14.35 8.86 1.76
C ASN A 173 -15.50 8.61 0.77
N ASN A 174 -15.13 8.20 -0.44
CA ASN A 174 -16.04 8.03 -1.57
C ASN A 174 -16.39 6.54 -1.85
N ASN A 175 -16.21 5.69 -0.83
CA ASN A 175 -16.10 4.23 -0.96
C ASN A 175 -17.47 3.51 -0.89
N GLY A 176 -18.45 4.00 -1.67
CA GLY A 176 -19.79 3.39 -1.78
C GLY A 176 -20.05 2.84 -3.19
N ALA A 177 -21.02 1.92 -3.32
CA ALA A 177 -21.37 1.20 -4.56
C ALA A 177 -21.83 2.08 -5.76
N ASN A 178 -21.93 3.40 -5.57
CA ASN A 178 -22.10 4.38 -6.63
C ASN A 178 -20.99 5.42 -6.49
N ALA A 179 -19.99 5.39 -7.36
CA ALA A 179 -19.01 6.47 -7.47
C ALA A 179 -19.75 7.81 -7.53
N ASN A 180 -19.39 8.80 -6.69
CA ASN A 180 -20.05 10.12 -6.68
C ASN A 180 -19.78 10.93 -7.96
N ASN A 181 -20.21 10.45 -9.12
CA ASN A 181 -20.17 11.08 -10.43
C ASN A 181 -21.05 12.35 -10.54
N LYS A 182 -21.65 12.79 -9.44
CA LYS A 182 -22.36 14.06 -9.34
C LYS A 182 -21.46 15.23 -8.92
N VAL A 183 -20.28 14.95 -8.37
CA VAL A 183 -19.33 15.99 -7.92
C VAL A 183 -18.23 16.16 -8.95
N THR A 184 -17.98 17.42 -9.33
CA THR A 184 -16.84 17.77 -10.18
C THR A 184 -15.82 18.56 -9.37
N LEU A 185 -14.62 18.03 -9.28
CA LEU A 185 -13.46 18.77 -8.82
C LEU A 185 -12.85 19.51 -10.01
N TYR A 186 -12.87 20.84 -9.97
CA TYR A 186 -12.45 21.69 -11.08
C TYR A 186 -11.22 22.50 -10.71
N PHE A 187 -10.05 22.16 -11.27
CA PHE A 187 -8.82 22.94 -11.09
C PHE A 187 -8.76 24.02 -12.16
N ASN A 188 -9.12 25.25 -11.76
CA ASN A 188 -9.39 26.36 -12.67
C ASN A 188 -8.49 27.59 -12.41
N GLY A 189 -7.30 27.38 -11.86
CA GLY A 189 -6.32 28.47 -11.70
C GLY A 189 -5.81 28.97 -13.06
N ALA A 190 -5.58 30.28 -13.20
CA ALA A 190 -5.08 30.84 -14.47
C ALA A 190 -3.62 30.46 -14.78
N GLY A 191 -2.83 30.21 -13.72
CA GLY A 191 -1.44 29.77 -13.82
C GLY A 191 -1.27 28.27 -13.67
N ASN A 192 0.00 27.85 -13.56
CA ASN A 192 0.33 26.46 -13.28
C ASN A 192 -0.21 26.04 -11.90
N GLN A 193 -0.78 24.85 -11.82
CA GLN A 193 -1.21 24.23 -10.56
C GLN A 193 -0.50 22.90 -10.39
N SER A 194 0.04 22.65 -9.20
CA SER A 194 0.69 21.41 -8.84
C SER A 194 0.04 20.80 -7.61
N PHE A 195 -0.26 19.52 -7.68
CA PHE A 195 -0.89 18.75 -6.62
C PHE A 195 -0.33 17.32 -6.67
N THR A 196 -0.25 16.66 -5.54
CA THR A 196 0.25 15.27 -5.46
C THR A 196 -0.57 14.52 -4.45
N ASN A 197 -1.23 13.43 -4.84
CA ASN A 197 -1.84 12.51 -3.88
C ASN A 197 -1.94 11.08 -4.41
N THR A 198 -1.26 10.14 -3.76
CA THR A 198 -1.24 8.71 -4.13
C THR A 198 -2.37 7.87 -3.52
N LYS A 199 -3.22 8.47 -2.68
CA LYS A 199 -4.30 7.82 -1.92
C LYS A 199 -5.71 8.29 -2.32
N LEU A 200 -5.84 9.34 -3.12
CA LEU A 200 -7.14 9.90 -3.50
C LEU A 200 -7.69 9.31 -4.80
N GLN A 201 -9.00 9.09 -4.80
CA GLN A 201 -9.79 8.78 -5.98
C GLN A 201 -10.69 9.98 -6.29
N TYR A 202 -10.50 10.60 -7.45
CA TYR A 202 -11.30 11.74 -7.87
C TYR A 202 -12.70 11.27 -8.29
N PRO A 203 -13.79 12.02 -8.01
CA PRO A 203 -15.11 11.77 -8.58
C PRO A 203 -15.08 12.10 -10.08
N ASN A 204 -15.65 13.22 -10.54
CA ASN A 204 -15.26 13.80 -11.81
C ASN A 204 -14.09 14.77 -11.59
N LEU A 205 -13.12 14.76 -12.50
CA LEU A 205 -11.99 15.68 -12.51
C LEU A 205 -12.06 16.55 -13.77
N ARG A 206 -12.09 17.88 -13.58
CA ARG A 206 -12.00 18.86 -14.66
C ARG A 206 -10.78 19.74 -14.45
N LEU A 207 -10.05 20.02 -15.51
CA LEU A 207 -8.82 20.80 -15.51
C LEU A 207 -8.99 21.95 -16.51
N GLY A 208 -8.86 23.19 -16.05
CA GLY A 208 -9.12 24.38 -16.88
C GLY A 208 -8.38 25.63 -16.43
N GLY A 209 -8.83 26.78 -16.92
CA GLY A 209 -8.25 28.09 -16.58
C GLY A 209 -6.95 28.42 -17.31
N GLY A 210 -6.37 27.48 -18.06
CA GLY A 210 -5.07 27.63 -18.73
C GLY A 210 -3.91 27.10 -17.90
N GLY A 211 -2.68 27.28 -18.41
CA GLY A 211 -1.46 26.79 -17.77
C GLY A 211 -1.35 25.27 -17.69
N THR A 212 -0.36 24.79 -16.95
CA THR A 212 -0.12 23.34 -16.72
C THR A 212 -0.68 22.90 -15.37
N LYS A 213 -1.46 21.81 -15.37
CA LYS A 213 -1.99 21.13 -14.19
C LYS A 213 -1.19 19.84 -13.98
N THR A 214 -0.32 19.82 -13.00
CA THR A 214 0.60 18.69 -12.76
C THR A 214 0.10 17.86 -11.58
N ASP A 215 -0.24 16.59 -11.85
CA ASP A 215 -0.43 15.60 -10.80
C ASP A 215 0.89 14.85 -10.56
N GLY A 216 1.47 15.02 -9.38
CA GLY A 216 2.71 14.36 -8.97
C GLY A 216 2.52 12.93 -8.45
N ALA A 217 1.30 12.39 -8.43
CA ALA A 217 1.02 11.03 -7.97
C ALA A 217 1.57 9.96 -8.91
N SER A 218 2.01 8.82 -8.35
CA SER A 218 2.42 7.65 -9.13
C SER A 218 1.26 6.93 -9.81
N SER A 219 0.02 7.17 -9.37
CA SER A 219 -1.23 6.59 -9.92
C SER A 219 -2.34 7.62 -9.84
N VAL A 220 -3.12 7.76 -10.92
CA VAL A 220 -4.28 8.65 -11.02
C VAL A 220 -5.54 7.81 -11.17
N THR A 221 -6.50 7.97 -10.25
CA THR A 221 -7.82 7.30 -10.33
C THR A 221 -8.93 8.32 -10.39
N VAL A 222 -9.68 8.33 -11.49
CA VAL A 222 -10.88 9.14 -11.68
C VAL A 222 -12.08 8.18 -11.79
N LEU A 223 -12.98 8.24 -10.83
CA LEU A 223 -14.14 7.35 -10.75
C LEU A 223 -15.23 7.71 -11.78
N GLY A 224 -15.28 8.98 -12.21
CA GLY A 224 -16.17 9.50 -13.22
C GLY A 224 -15.42 10.08 -14.43
N ASN A 225 -15.88 11.22 -14.95
CA ASN A 225 -15.33 11.85 -16.14
C ASN A 225 -14.02 12.60 -15.84
N LEU A 226 -13.06 12.51 -16.76
CA LEU A 226 -11.85 13.33 -16.80
C LEU A 226 -11.93 14.32 -17.97
N THR A 227 -11.93 15.62 -17.69
CA THR A 227 -11.99 16.68 -18.70
C THR A 227 -10.78 17.61 -18.63
N VAL A 228 -10.12 17.84 -19.76
CA VAL A 228 -9.07 18.84 -19.96
C VAL A 228 -9.62 19.93 -20.88
N ASP A 229 -9.90 21.10 -20.35
CA ASP A 229 -10.44 22.24 -21.10
C ASP A 229 -9.43 22.76 -22.13
N ALA A 230 -9.94 23.43 -23.18
CA ALA A 230 -9.12 24.07 -24.20
C ALA A 230 -8.10 25.06 -23.58
N GLY A 231 -6.88 25.08 -24.14
CA GLY A 231 -5.78 25.93 -23.66
C GLY A 231 -5.12 25.48 -22.35
N THR A 232 -5.57 24.36 -21.76
CA THR A 232 -4.99 23.79 -20.53
C THR A 232 -4.13 22.57 -20.85
N THR A 233 -3.02 22.38 -20.13
CA THR A 233 -2.22 21.14 -20.20
C THR A 233 -2.42 20.33 -18.93
N PHE A 234 -2.88 19.08 -19.05
CA PHE A 234 -2.77 18.11 -17.96
C PHE A 234 -1.44 17.38 -18.08
N ASP A 235 -0.56 17.54 -17.10
CA ASP A 235 0.73 16.86 -17.02
C ASP A 235 0.65 15.70 -16.02
N ALA A 236 0.42 14.51 -16.55
CA ALA A 236 0.39 13.24 -15.83
C ALA A 236 1.71 12.47 -15.98
N SER A 237 2.83 13.18 -16.16
CA SER A 237 4.16 12.57 -16.34
C SER A 237 4.60 11.69 -15.18
N SER A 238 4.15 11.97 -13.95
CA SER A 238 4.50 11.21 -12.75
C SER A 238 3.70 9.91 -12.57
N ALA A 239 2.65 9.68 -13.37
CA ALA A 239 1.68 8.60 -13.21
C ALA A 239 2.20 7.23 -13.71
N THR A 240 3.27 6.71 -13.08
CA THR A 240 4.06 5.52 -13.49
C THR A 240 3.44 4.16 -13.20
N SER A 241 2.39 4.10 -12.39
CA SER A 241 1.62 2.90 -12.04
C SER A 241 0.33 2.84 -12.87
N GLN A 242 -0.53 1.83 -12.63
CA GLN A 242 -1.83 1.75 -13.28
C GLN A 242 -2.71 2.96 -12.91
N ASN A 243 -3.27 3.60 -13.92
CA ASN A 243 -4.20 4.72 -13.82
C ASN A 243 -5.60 4.24 -14.22
N ALA A 244 -6.66 4.89 -13.78
CA ALA A 244 -8.02 4.47 -14.11
C ALA A 244 -8.97 5.65 -14.34
N ILE A 245 -9.88 5.49 -15.31
CA ILE A 245 -10.98 6.40 -15.61
C ILE A 245 -12.27 5.57 -15.70
N GLY A 246 -13.24 5.86 -14.83
CA GLY A 246 -14.55 5.21 -14.80
C GLY A 246 -15.61 5.85 -15.70
N GLY A 247 -15.40 7.09 -16.17
CA GLY A 247 -16.26 7.82 -17.10
C GLY A 247 -15.57 8.21 -18.42
N ASP A 248 -16.03 9.28 -19.06
CA ASP A 248 -15.46 9.74 -20.33
C ASP A 248 -14.11 10.47 -20.13
N LEU A 249 -13.23 10.36 -21.13
CA LEU A 249 -12.02 11.18 -21.25
C LEU A 249 -12.24 12.27 -22.31
N THR A 250 -12.35 13.52 -21.88
CA THR A 250 -12.55 14.67 -22.76
C THR A 250 -11.29 15.52 -22.83
N VAL A 251 -10.59 15.54 -23.97
CA VAL A 251 -9.37 16.34 -24.15
C VAL A 251 -9.60 17.46 -25.16
N GLY A 252 -9.89 18.67 -24.67
CA GLY A 252 -9.92 19.91 -25.46
C GLY A 252 -8.60 20.67 -25.46
N GLY A 253 -7.71 20.39 -24.50
CA GLY A 253 -6.36 20.94 -24.38
C GLY A 253 -5.26 19.93 -24.71
N THR A 254 -4.17 19.93 -23.92
CA THR A 254 -3.06 18.99 -24.06
C THR A 254 -3.12 17.95 -22.94
N PHE A 255 -3.10 16.67 -23.28
CA PHE A 255 -2.88 15.57 -22.33
C PHE A 255 -1.42 15.10 -22.45
N LYS A 256 -0.60 15.39 -21.45
CA LYS A 256 0.84 15.12 -21.47
C LYS A 256 1.17 13.97 -20.53
N VAL A 257 1.90 12.99 -21.07
CA VAL A 257 2.53 11.89 -20.33
C VAL A 257 4.02 11.85 -20.68
N SER A 258 4.88 11.37 -19.77
CA SER A 258 6.32 11.31 -20.02
C SER A 258 6.72 10.13 -20.91
N PRO A 259 7.67 10.30 -21.85
CA PRO A 259 8.34 9.18 -22.51
C PRO A 259 9.06 8.31 -21.46
N GLY A 260 8.66 7.04 -21.32
CA GLY A 260 9.15 6.13 -20.28
C GLY A 260 8.23 5.97 -19.06
N ASN A 261 7.08 6.65 -19.04
CA ASN A 261 6.03 6.41 -18.07
C ASN A 261 5.30 5.08 -18.38
N ASN A 262 5.55 4.02 -17.58
CA ASN A 262 4.96 2.69 -17.77
C ASN A 262 3.48 2.55 -17.36
N GLY A 263 2.84 3.60 -16.84
CA GLY A 263 1.47 3.54 -16.36
C GLY A 263 0.45 3.43 -17.48
N ALA A 264 -0.28 2.30 -17.55
CA ALA A 264 -1.43 2.21 -18.47
C ALA A 264 -2.65 2.88 -17.86
N TRP A 265 -3.47 3.45 -18.73
CA TRP A 265 -4.76 4.01 -18.39
C TRP A 265 -5.84 2.97 -18.60
N GLU A 266 -6.46 2.54 -17.51
CA GLU A 266 -7.58 1.62 -17.52
C GLU A 266 -8.90 2.36 -17.72
N PHE A 267 -9.69 1.92 -18.68
CA PHE A 267 -11.06 2.35 -18.90
C PHE A 267 -12.00 1.28 -18.36
N ASN A 268 -12.52 1.52 -17.15
CA ASN A 268 -13.24 0.56 -16.32
C ASN A 268 -14.70 0.97 -16.01
N GLY A 269 -15.29 1.80 -16.87
CA GLY A 269 -16.68 2.23 -16.72
C GLY A 269 -17.70 1.10 -16.89
N THR A 270 -18.97 1.42 -16.63
CA THR A 270 -20.11 0.49 -16.77
C THR A 270 -20.96 0.77 -18.00
N THR A 271 -20.96 2.00 -18.50
CA THR A 271 -21.52 2.42 -19.80
C THR A 271 -20.41 2.61 -20.81
N THR A 272 -20.73 2.65 -22.11
CA THR A 272 -19.73 2.96 -23.15
C THR A 272 -19.01 4.27 -22.80
N GLN A 273 -17.68 4.23 -22.78
CA GLN A 273 -16.84 5.39 -22.49
C GLN A 273 -16.36 6.04 -23.79
N THR A 274 -16.24 7.35 -23.78
CA THR A 274 -15.81 8.12 -24.95
C THR A 274 -14.46 8.78 -24.68
N ILE A 275 -13.55 8.71 -25.66
CA ILE A 275 -12.34 9.54 -25.72
C ILE A 275 -12.58 10.61 -26.79
N THR A 276 -12.55 11.89 -26.40
CA THR A 276 -12.67 13.00 -27.34
C THR A 276 -11.35 13.75 -27.50
N GLY A 277 -11.05 14.17 -28.73
CA GLY A 277 -9.77 14.78 -29.08
C GLY A 277 -8.68 13.74 -29.38
N ALA A 278 -7.59 14.17 -30.00
CA ALA A 278 -6.42 13.33 -30.20
C ALA A 278 -5.67 13.17 -28.87
N VAL A 279 -5.35 11.93 -28.50
CA VAL A 279 -4.70 11.63 -27.21
C VAL A 279 -3.50 10.73 -27.44
N TYR A 280 -2.43 11.00 -26.70
CA TYR A 280 -1.26 10.13 -26.60
C TYR A 280 -1.17 9.55 -25.20
N LEU A 281 -1.23 8.22 -25.08
CA LEU A 281 -1.04 7.47 -23.83
C LEU A 281 0.13 6.50 -24.01
N TYR A 282 0.75 6.06 -22.92
CA TYR A 282 1.78 5.02 -23.03
C TYR A 282 1.18 3.63 -23.23
N GLY A 283 0.10 3.34 -22.51
CA GLY A 283 -0.68 2.14 -22.71
C GLY A 283 -2.10 2.32 -22.22
N ILE A 284 -2.97 1.43 -22.67
CA ILE A 284 -4.38 1.39 -22.30
C ILE A 284 -4.77 -0.03 -21.88
N ILE A 285 -5.63 -0.12 -20.88
CA ILE A 285 -6.32 -1.35 -20.48
C ILE A 285 -7.82 -1.09 -20.68
N VAL A 286 -8.48 -1.92 -21.47
CA VAL A 286 -9.93 -1.86 -21.67
C VAL A 286 -10.55 -2.94 -20.80
N SER A 287 -11.19 -2.55 -19.70
CA SER A 287 -11.91 -3.45 -18.78
C SER A 287 -13.40 -3.17 -18.72
N ASN A 288 -13.87 -2.18 -19.47
CA ASN A 288 -15.28 -1.87 -19.66
C ASN A 288 -15.92 -2.75 -20.74
N SER A 289 -16.80 -3.66 -20.34
CA SER A 289 -17.55 -4.54 -21.25
C SER A 289 -18.39 -3.81 -22.32
N SER A 290 -18.81 -2.57 -22.06
CA SER A 290 -19.54 -1.71 -23.02
C SER A 290 -18.61 -1.02 -24.02
N GLY A 291 -17.30 -1.17 -23.87
CA GLY A 291 -16.26 -0.68 -24.77
C GLY A 291 -15.94 0.82 -24.65
N VAL A 292 -14.96 1.23 -25.45
CA VAL A 292 -14.48 2.61 -25.58
C VAL A 292 -14.72 3.10 -27.01
N VAL A 293 -15.18 4.34 -27.18
CA VAL A 293 -15.42 4.97 -28.49
C VAL A 293 -14.48 6.16 -28.66
N LEU A 294 -13.82 6.26 -29.82
CA LEU A 294 -13.04 7.44 -30.21
C LEU A 294 -13.94 8.43 -30.95
N ASN A 295 -14.19 9.59 -30.34
CA ASN A 295 -15.06 10.63 -30.88
C ASN A 295 -14.37 12.00 -30.87
N GLY A 296 -13.36 12.18 -31.71
CA GLY A 296 -12.72 13.48 -31.93
C GLY A 296 -11.23 13.46 -32.27
N GLY A 297 -10.61 12.29 -32.37
CA GLY A 297 -9.22 12.16 -32.83
C GLY A 297 -8.66 10.74 -32.67
N ASP A 298 -7.44 10.56 -33.18
CA ASP A 298 -6.70 9.31 -33.07
C ASP A 298 -6.19 9.07 -31.63
N LEU A 299 -6.14 7.80 -31.23
CA LEU A 299 -5.53 7.35 -29.98
C LEU A 299 -4.14 6.80 -30.27
N SER A 300 -3.09 7.52 -29.88
CA SER A 300 -1.71 7.06 -29.99
C SER A 300 -1.25 6.37 -28.71
N LEU A 301 -0.62 5.21 -28.85
CA LEU A 301 -0.14 4.37 -27.77
C LEU A 301 1.36 4.14 -27.88
N GLY A 302 2.06 4.31 -26.76
CA GLY A 302 3.47 3.96 -26.60
C GLY A 302 4.44 4.85 -27.38
N THR A 303 5.73 4.59 -27.19
CA THR A 303 6.86 5.10 -27.96
C THR A 303 7.34 4.05 -28.97
N THR A 304 8.41 4.35 -29.71
CA THR A 304 9.11 3.39 -30.58
C THR A 304 9.78 2.23 -29.83
N SER A 305 9.79 2.24 -28.49
CA SER A 305 10.46 1.23 -27.67
C SER A 305 9.59 0.64 -26.55
N SER A 306 8.39 1.15 -26.32
CA SER A 306 7.50 0.57 -25.31
C SER A 306 6.09 1.14 -25.35
N GLY A 307 5.11 0.29 -25.07
CA GLY A 307 3.68 0.61 -25.04
C GLY A 307 2.87 -0.66 -24.91
N ARG A 308 1.57 -0.54 -24.57
CA ARG A 308 0.67 -1.71 -24.55
C ARG A 308 -0.80 -1.36 -24.78
N LEU A 309 -1.51 -2.25 -25.46
CA LEU A 309 -2.95 -2.31 -25.59
C LEU A 309 -3.43 -3.64 -25.00
N GLN A 310 -4.19 -3.58 -23.91
CA GLN A 310 -4.69 -4.77 -23.24
C GLN A 310 -6.22 -4.78 -23.21
N PHE A 311 -6.82 -5.87 -23.68
CA PHE A 311 -8.26 -6.11 -23.56
C PHE A 311 -8.53 -7.09 -22.42
N THR A 312 -9.26 -6.64 -21.41
CA THR A 312 -9.71 -7.46 -20.28
C THR A 312 -11.21 -7.72 -20.38
N ALA A 313 -11.98 -6.70 -20.79
CA ALA A 313 -13.37 -6.81 -21.20
C ALA A 313 -13.75 -5.64 -22.13
N GLY A 314 -14.51 -5.93 -23.19
CA GLY A 314 -14.90 -4.95 -24.21
C GLY A 314 -13.78 -4.54 -25.16
N GLY A 315 -14.09 -3.65 -26.10
CA GLY A 315 -13.23 -3.29 -27.23
C GLY A 315 -13.19 -1.80 -27.51
N ILE A 316 -12.50 -1.40 -28.57
CA ILE A 316 -12.39 0.01 -28.99
C ILE A 316 -13.11 0.18 -30.34
N THR A 317 -14.07 1.10 -30.41
CA THR A 317 -14.69 1.53 -31.67
C THR A 317 -14.07 2.85 -32.12
N THR A 318 -13.51 2.86 -33.32
CA THR A 318 -12.68 3.99 -33.81
C THR A 318 -13.45 4.98 -34.69
N GLY A 319 -14.52 4.52 -35.36
CA GLY A 319 -15.21 5.34 -36.36
C GLY A 319 -14.28 5.71 -37.50
N THR A 320 -14.14 7.02 -37.78
CA THR A 320 -13.20 7.55 -38.78
C THR A 320 -11.76 7.64 -38.29
N ASN A 321 -11.55 7.55 -36.97
CA ASN A 321 -10.24 7.66 -36.32
C ASN A 321 -9.51 6.31 -36.36
N LYS A 322 -8.33 6.24 -35.74
CA LYS A 322 -7.57 4.99 -35.56
C LYS A 322 -6.90 4.90 -34.19
N VAL A 323 -6.61 3.68 -33.78
CA VAL A 323 -5.63 3.40 -32.73
C VAL A 323 -4.25 3.27 -33.38
N ILE A 324 -3.28 4.02 -32.92
CA ILE A 324 -1.89 3.99 -33.42
C ILE A 324 -1.02 3.36 -32.34
N ILE A 325 -0.36 2.24 -32.65
CA ILE A 325 0.58 1.58 -31.75
C ILE A 325 1.98 1.89 -32.24
N ASN A 326 2.66 2.81 -31.57
CA ASN A 326 3.97 3.30 -32.00
C ASN A 326 5.10 2.28 -31.74
N THR A 327 4.88 1.34 -30.83
CA THR A 327 5.85 0.30 -30.49
C THR A 327 5.84 -0.79 -31.56
N PRO A 328 7.00 -1.31 -31.98
CA PRO A 328 7.05 -2.39 -32.96
C PRO A 328 6.21 -3.60 -32.57
N CYS A 329 5.37 -4.08 -33.49
CA CYS A 329 4.37 -5.12 -33.25
C CYS A 329 4.92 -6.50 -32.87
N ASP A 330 6.20 -6.74 -33.07
CA ASP A 330 6.91 -7.98 -32.74
C ASP A 330 7.51 -7.98 -31.32
N TRP A 331 7.40 -6.86 -30.60
CA TRP A 331 7.74 -6.82 -29.19
C TRP A 331 6.74 -7.64 -28.38
N THR A 332 7.21 -8.22 -27.28
CA THR A 332 6.37 -9.06 -26.44
C THR A 332 5.29 -8.23 -25.74
N ASN A 333 4.07 -8.78 -25.67
CA ASN A 333 2.94 -8.22 -24.92
C ASN A 333 2.48 -6.81 -25.33
N ILE A 334 2.66 -6.41 -26.59
CA ILE A 334 2.19 -5.11 -27.10
C ILE A 334 0.67 -5.06 -27.24
N VAL A 335 0.06 -6.12 -27.78
CA VAL A 335 -1.38 -6.34 -27.77
C VAL A 335 -1.63 -7.62 -26.98
N THR A 336 -2.55 -7.58 -26.02
CA THR A 336 -2.90 -8.76 -25.22
C THR A 336 -4.40 -8.83 -24.92
N GLY A 337 -4.90 -10.06 -24.79
CA GLY A 337 -6.28 -10.34 -24.39
C GLY A 337 -7.32 -10.17 -25.51
N GLU A 338 -6.88 -9.83 -26.72
CA GLU A 338 -7.68 -9.81 -27.93
C GLU A 338 -8.30 -11.19 -28.24
N GLY A 339 -9.50 -11.20 -28.82
CA GLY A 339 -10.21 -12.45 -29.09
C GLY A 339 -11.73 -12.29 -29.02
N THR A 340 -12.44 -13.29 -28.51
CA THR A 340 -13.93 -13.27 -28.42
C THR A 340 -14.44 -12.28 -27.35
N ASN A 341 -15.76 -12.04 -27.30
CA ASN A 341 -16.46 -11.15 -26.35
C ASN A 341 -16.11 -9.65 -26.48
N ASN A 342 -16.17 -9.12 -27.71
CA ASN A 342 -15.91 -7.73 -28.05
C ASN A 342 -14.48 -7.23 -27.73
N LYS A 343 -13.51 -8.12 -27.51
CA LYS A 343 -12.12 -7.77 -27.18
C LYS A 343 -11.27 -7.55 -28.43
N TRP A 344 -11.62 -6.51 -29.21
CA TRP A 344 -10.91 -6.12 -30.43
C TRP A 344 -11.16 -4.66 -30.77
N ILE A 345 -10.52 -4.19 -31.84
CA ILE A 345 -10.75 -2.87 -32.42
C ILE A 345 -11.79 -2.99 -33.53
N ASN A 346 -12.96 -2.38 -33.34
CA ASN A 346 -13.95 -2.16 -34.38
C ASN A 346 -13.56 -0.90 -35.18
N GLY A 347 -12.91 -1.13 -36.32
CA GLY A 347 -12.42 -0.11 -37.24
C GLY A 347 -10.91 -0.20 -37.48
N LYS A 348 -10.17 0.92 -37.38
CA LYS A 348 -8.79 1.03 -37.87
C LYS A 348 -7.74 0.96 -36.76
N VAL A 349 -6.68 0.18 -37.00
CA VAL A 349 -5.46 0.17 -36.18
C VAL A 349 -4.23 0.33 -37.07
N GLN A 350 -3.30 1.20 -36.67
CA GLN A 350 -2.01 1.38 -37.32
C GLN A 350 -0.92 0.78 -36.43
N LEU A 351 -0.14 -0.15 -36.98
CA LEU A 351 0.98 -0.79 -36.31
C LEU A 351 2.31 -0.25 -36.84
N THR A 352 3.30 -0.13 -35.95
CA THR A 352 4.70 0.12 -36.31
C THR A 352 5.45 -1.21 -36.42
N PHE A 353 6.39 -1.31 -37.36
CA PHE A 353 7.15 -2.54 -37.64
C PHE A 353 8.62 -2.42 -37.24
N SER A 354 9.21 -3.54 -36.82
CA SER A 354 10.66 -3.63 -36.61
C SER A 354 11.38 -3.91 -37.94
N GLY A 355 12.71 -3.81 -37.93
CA GLY A 355 13.52 -4.22 -39.08
C GLY A 355 13.63 -5.73 -39.27
N TYR A 356 13.17 -6.54 -38.32
CA TYR A 356 13.48 -7.99 -38.29
C TYR A 356 12.29 -8.86 -38.70
N LYS A 357 12.58 -10.15 -38.94
CA LYS A 357 11.56 -11.17 -39.22
C LYS A 357 10.53 -11.20 -38.09
N SER A 358 9.27 -10.95 -38.42
CA SER A 358 8.19 -10.78 -37.45
C SER A 358 6.84 -11.24 -38.00
N THR A 359 5.94 -11.65 -37.12
CA THR A 359 4.51 -11.80 -37.42
C THR A 359 3.77 -10.76 -36.60
N CYS A 360 2.99 -9.91 -37.26
CA CYS A 360 2.23 -8.85 -36.61
C CYS A 360 0.74 -9.05 -36.82
N THR A 361 0.00 -9.11 -35.72
CA THR A 361 -1.44 -9.32 -35.71
C THR A 361 -2.16 -7.98 -35.56
N PHE A 362 -3.05 -7.67 -36.50
CA PHE A 362 -3.99 -6.56 -36.41
C PHE A 362 -5.24 -7.04 -35.66
N PRO A 363 -5.49 -6.59 -34.41
CA PRO A 363 -6.60 -7.06 -33.59
C PRO A 363 -7.92 -6.39 -34.00
N VAL A 364 -8.34 -6.58 -35.25
CA VAL A 364 -9.50 -5.90 -35.85
C VAL A 364 -10.72 -6.81 -35.92
N GLY A 365 -11.89 -6.18 -35.97
CA GLY A 365 -13.19 -6.84 -36.15
C GLY A 365 -14.27 -5.82 -36.52
N ASP A 366 -15.52 -6.24 -36.45
CA ASP A 366 -16.70 -5.37 -36.58
C ASP A 366 -17.49 -5.29 -35.26
N SER A 367 -18.74 -4.82 -35.29
CA SER A 367 -19.58 -4.71 -34.09
C SER A 367 -19.95 -6.07 -33.44
N LEU A 368 -19.75 -7.18 -34.15
CA LEU A 368 -20.21 -8.51 -33.75
C LEU A 368 -19.07 -9.53 -33.68
N TYR A 369 -18.11 -9.47 -34.61
CA TYR A 369 -17.10 -10.52 -34.75
C TYR A 369 -15.67 -10.01 -34.81
N TYR A 370 -14.79 -10.79 -34.17
CA TYR A 370 -13.34 -10.67 -34.29
C TYR A 370 -12.89 -11.32 -35.61
N ALA A 371 -12.14 -10.58 -36.42
CA ALA A 371 -11.68 -11.02 -37.73
C ALA A 371 -10.28 -10.45 -38.01
N PRO A 372 -9.26 -10.92 -37.27
CA PRO A 372 -7.92 -10.34 -37.32
C PRO A 372 -7.22 -10.54 -38.67
N ILE A 373 -6.10 -9.84 -38.81
CA ILE A 373 -5.16 -10.02 -39.92
C ILE A 373 -3.80 -10.35 -39.34
N ASP A 374 -3.21 -11.50 -39.68
CA ASP A 374 -1.81 -11.77 -39.37
C ASP A 374 -0.94 -11.44 -40.58
N LEU A 375 0.03 -10.54 -40.42
CA LEU A 375 1.01 -10.20 -41.44
C LEU A 375 2.38 -10.72 -41.03
N PHE A 376 2.87 -11.73 -41.73
CA PHE A 376 4.23 -12.24 -41.59
C PHE A 376 5.18 -11.51 -42.55
N ILE A 377 6.29 -11.05 -41.99
CA ILE A 377 7.37 -10.35 -42.67
C ILE A 377 8.64 -11.20 -42.56
N PRO A 378 9.24 -11.62 -43.68
CA PRO A 378 10.49 -12.37 -43.66
C PRO A 378 11.69 -11.48 -43.30
N TYR A 379 12.83 -12.10 -43.01
CA TYR A 379 14.08 -11.36 -42.85
C TYR A 379 14.58 -10.86 -44.22
N PHE A 380 14.96 -9.58 -44.31
CA PHE A 380 15.62 -9.00 -45.48
C PHE A 380 17.04 -8.59 -45.11
N SER A 381 18.02 -8.79 -45.99
CA SER A 381 19.42 -8.39 -45.74
C SER A 381 19.64 -6.86 -45.74
N ASP A 382 18.77 -6.11 -46.42
CA ASP A 382 18.76 -4.62 -46.43
C ASP A 382 17.83 -4.06 -45.34
N VAL A 383 18.01 -4.60 -44.12
CA VAL A 383 17.20 -4.41 -42.89
C VAL A 383 16.93 -2.94 -42.51
N GLY A 384 17.73 -2.00 -43.01
CA GLY A 384 17.64 -0.57 -42.67
C GLY A 384 16.40 0.16 -43.18
N ASN A 385 15.57 -0.48 -44.02
CA ASN A 385 14.48 0.19 -44.73
C ASN A 385 13.05 -0.21 -44.27
N ILE A 386 12.86 -0.98 -43.19
CA ILE A 386 11.52 -1.34 -42.68
C ILE A 386 11.29 -0.88 -41.23
N GLY A 387 12.35 -0.83 -40.41
CA GLY A 387 12.24 -0.40 -39.01
C GLY A 387 11.62 0.99 -38.86
N GLY A 388 10.56 1.08 -38.06
CA GLY A 388 9.82 2.31 -37.79
C GLY A 388 8.76 2.66 -38.83
N LYS A 389 8.59 1.86 -39.90
CA LYS A 389 7.49 2.05 -40.86
C LYS A 389 6.15 1.63 -40.25
N THR A 390 5.07 2.21 -40.78
CA THR A 390 3.71 2.05 -40.26
C THR A 390 2.76 1.52 -41.33
N LEU A 391 1.84 0.62 -40.93
CA LEU A 391 0.78 0.09 -41.79
C LEU A 391 -0.55 0.06 -41.02
N THR A 392 -1.63 0.43 -41.67
CA THR A 392 -2.99 0.42 -41.12
C THR A 392 -3.76 -0.82 -41.56
N GLY A 393 -4.46 -1.47 -40.63
CA GLY A 393 -5.34 -2.61 -40.89
C GLY A 393 -6.77 -2.35 -40.41
N SER A 394 -7.75 -2.90 -41.13
CA SER A 394 -9.17 -2.91 -40.76
C SER A 394 -9.93 -4.02 -41.50
N THR A 395 -11.17 -4.30 -41.09
CA THR A 395 -12.09 -5.23 -41.76
C THR A 395 -13.49 -4.61 -41.85
N THR A 396 -14.29 -5.03 -42.83
CA THR A 396 -15.67 -4.59 -43.00
C THR A 396 -16.55 -5.80 -43.29
N ARG A 397 -17.65 -5.93 -42.56
CA ARG A 397 -18.58 -7.07 -42.66
C ARG A 397 -19.71 -6.79 -43.66
N THR A 398 -19.34 -6.71 -44.92
CA THR A 398 -20.22 -6.71 -46.09
C THR A 398 -19.46 -7.33 -47.25
N GLU A 399 -20.14 -7.68 -48.33
CA GLU A 399 -19.51 -7.90 -49.62
C GLU A 399 -18.64 -6.71 -49.99
N HIS A 400 -17.51 -7.00 -50.65
CA HIS A 400 -16.72 -5.93 -51.23
C HIS A 400 -17.56 -5.23 -52.31
N PRO A 401 -17.64 -3.88 -52.35
CA PRO A 401 -18.48 -3.16 -53.31
C PRO A 401 -18.19 -3.44 -54.80
N GLN A 402 -17.06 -4.07 -55.10
CA GLN A 402 -16.61 -4.44 -56.44
C GLN A 402 -16.45 -5.96 -56.62
N ILE A 403 -17.03 -6.80 -55.75
CA ILE A 403 -16.84 -8.25 -55.79
C ILE A 403 -17.26 -8.88 -57.14
N GLY A 404 -18.26 -8.30 -57.82
CA GLY A 404 -18.77 -8.82 -59.10
C GLY A 404 -17.76 -8.85 -60.26
N THR A 405 -16.64 -8.13 -60.16
CA THR A 405 -15.57 -8.11 -61.16
C THR A 405 -14.28 -8.77 -60.67
N SER A 406 -14.31 -9.44 -59.51
CA SER A 406 -13.13 -9.98 -58.84
C SER A 406 -12.62 -11.32 -59.39
N GLY A 407 -13.46 -12.04 -60.12
CA GLY A 407 -13.23 -13.44 -60.44
C GLY A 407 -13.56 -14.41 -59.29
N LEU A 408 -13.96 -13.91 -58.12
CA LEU A 408 -14.59 -14.68 -57.05
C LEU A 408 -16.11 -14.72 -57.25
N ASN A 409 -16.74 -15.80 -56.81
CA ASN A 409 -18.18 -16.01 -56.85
C ASN A 409 -18.86 -15.24 -55.72
N PRO A 410 -19.62 -14.17 -56.02
CA PRO A 410 -20.26 -13.31 -55.00
C PRO A 410 -21.44 -13.95 -54.24
N ASN A 411 -21.67 -15.25 -54.42
CA ASN A 411 -22.68 -16.02 -53.68
C ASN A 411 -22.03 -17.20 -52.94
N LYS A 412 -20.70 -17.27 -52.92
CA LYS A 412 -19.90 -18.34 -52.33
C LYS A 412 -18.59 -17.78 -51.79
N ASP A 413 -18.68 -16.63 -51.14
CA ASP A 413 -17.57 -15.94 -50.50
C ASP A 413 -17.79 -15.76 -49.00
N ALA A 414 -16.81 -15.14 -48.36
CA ALA A 414 -17.01 -14.53 -47.06
C ALA A 414 -17.51 -13.10 -47.29
N ASN A 415 -18.62 -12.74 -46.67
CA ASN A 415 -19.33 -11.46 -46.76
C ASN A 415 -18.61 -10.43 -45.87
N ARG A 416 -17.30 -10.35 -46.10
CA ARG A 416 -16.31 -9.58 -45.38
C ARG A 416 -15.11 -9.33 -46.28
N TYR A 417 -14.57 -8.12 -46.19
CA TYR A 417 -13.28 -7.80 -46.78
C TYR A 417 -12.34 -7.17 -45.75
N TRP A 418 -11.04 -7.34 -45.97
CA TRP A 418 -9.98 -6.78 -45.15
C TRP A 418 -9.27 -5.67 -45.91
N THR A 419 -8.82 -4.65 -45.21
CA THR A 419 -8.03 -3.56 -45.78
C THR A 419 -6.68 -3.53 -45.07
N LEU A 420 -5.60 -3.64 -45.83
CA LEU A 420 -4.25 -3.31 -45.39
C LEU A 420 -3.78 -2.10 -46.20
N GLY A 421 -3.32 -1.07 -45.50
CA GLY A 421 -2.92 0.21 -46.08
C GLY A 421 -3.95 1.32 -45.82
N GLY A 422 -3.45 2.54 -45.63
CA GLY A 422 -4.22 3.75 -45.41
C GLY A 422 -3.42 5.02 -45.68
N THR A 423 -4.10 6.15 -45.76
CA THR A 423 -3.47 7.45 -45.98
C THR A 423 -2.50 7.77 -44.82
N GLY A 424 -1.25 8.06 -45.16
CA GLY A 424 -0.19 8.37 -44.19
C GLY A 424 0.60 7.17 -43.67
N ASP A 425 0.32 5.95 -44.16
CA ASP A 425 1.19 4.80 -43.91
C ASP A 425 2.54 4.98 -44.62
N THR A 426 3.60 4.54 -43.95
CA THR A 426 4.99 4.67 -44.45
C THR A 426 5.58 3.34 -44.90
N PHE A 427 4.88 2.23 -44.65
CA PHE A 427 5.20 0.91 -45.15
C PHE A 427 4.87 0.80 -46.65
N GLY A 428 5.84 1.16 -47.49
CA GLY A 428 5.77 1.00 -48.95
C GLY A 428 6.29 -0.36 -49.43
N CYS A 429 6.17 -0.62 -50.73
CA CYS A 429 6.72 -1.82 -51.37
C CYS A 429 8.23 -1.96 -51.11
N VAL A 430 8.69 -3.13 -50.66
CA VAL A 430 10.12 -3.46 -50.66
C VAL A 430 10.45 -3.99 -52.06
N PRO A 431 11.49 -3.46 -52.73
CA PRO A 431 11.95 -4.00 -54.01
C PRO A 431 12.20 -5.50 -53.86
N LEU A 432 11.63 -6.32 -54.74
CA LEU A 432 11.99 -7.73 -54.85
C LEU A 432 13.51 -7.80 -55.01
N GLY A 433 14.21 -8.22 -53.96
CA GLY A 433 15.66 -8.29 -53.95
C GLY A 433 16.15 -9.19 -55.09
N SER A 434 17.27 -8.82 -55.71
CA SER A 434 17.96 -9.59 -56.76
C SER A 434 18.56 -10.92 -56.27
N ASP A 435 18.29 -11.32 -55.02
CA ASP A 435 18.70 -12.60 -54.46
C ASP A 435 17.82 -13.74 -54.98
N LYS A 436 18.45 -14.61 -55.77
CA LYS A 436 17.86 -15.78 -56.41
C LYS A 436 17.46 -16.90 -55.42
N TRP A 437 17.81 -16.80 -54.13
CA TRP A 437 17.63 -17.83 -53.12
C TRP A 437 16.56 -17.54 -52.05
N ASN A 438 16.04 -16.31 -51.97
CA ASN A 438 14.94 -15.97 -51.05
C ASN A 438 14.07 -14.86 -51.67
N PRO A 439 13.13 -15.20 -52.56
CA PRO A 439 12.25 -14.20 -53.13
C PRO A 439 11.36 -13.69 -51.99
N GLY A 440 11.52 -12.43 -51.61
CA GLY A 440 10.94 -11.86 -50.39
C GLY A 440 9.41 -11.76 -50.44
N TYR A 441 8.72 -12.84 -50.11
CA TYR A 441 7.25 -12.90 -50.05
C TYR A 441 6.75 -12.50 -48.65
N TYR A 442 5.71 -11.66 -48.61
CA TYR A 442 4.93 -11.42 -47.39
C TYR A 442 3.88 -12.50 -47.27
N LEU A 443 3.42 -12.84 -46.07
CA LEU A 443 2.27 -13.74 -45.92
C LEU A 443 1.21 -13.07 -45.06
N ALA A 444 0.03 -12.82 -45.65
CA ALA A 444 -1.13 -12.33 -44.93
C ALA A 444 -2.09 -13.49 -44.63
N THR A 445 -2.59 -13.57 -43.41
CA THR A 445 -3.65 -14.51 -43.03
C THR A 445 -4.89 -13.73 -42.64
N PHE A 446 -6.00 -13.99 -43.31
CA PHE A 446 -7.29 -13.36 -43.07
C PHE A 446 -8.21 -14.35 -42.36
N TYR A 447 -8.79 -13.93 -41.24
CA TYR A 447 -9.66 -14.76 -40.41
C TYR A 447 -11.12 -14.32 -40.53
N PHE A 448 -12.00 -15.27 -40.82
CA PHE A 448 -13.44 -15.07 -40.98
C PHE A 448 -14.23 -16.04 -40.08
N ASN A 449 -15.48 -15.70 -39.80
CA ASN A 449 -16.36 -16.47 -38.92
C ASN A 449 -17.45 -17.18 -39.74
N ASP A 450 -18.03 -18.26 -39.21
CA ASP A 450 -19.11 -19.00 -39.89
C ASP A 450 -20.26 -18.09 -40.38
N PRO A 451 -20.72 -17.06 -39.63
CA PRO A 451 -21.77 -16.15 -40.08
C PRO A 451 -21.34 -15.12 -41.12
N ASP A 452 -20.06 -15.11 -41.50
CA ASP A 452 -19.58 -14.36 -42.65
C ASP A 452 -19.71 -15.19 -43.93
N LEU A 453 -19.89 -16.52 -43.86
CA LEU A 453 -19.89 -17.39 -45.03
C LEU A 453 -21.26 -17.42 -45.71
N ASP A 454 -21.25 -17.29 -47.03
CA ASP A 454 -22.43 -17.55 -47.85
C ASP A 454 -22.91 -18.99 -47.75
N VAL A 455 -24.22 -19.18 -47.91
CA VAL A 455 -24.85 -20.50 -47.89
C VAL A 455 -24.30 -21.36 -49.03
N GLY A 456 -23.64 -22.47 -48.68
CA GLY A 456 -23.10 -23.42 -49.64
C GLY A 456 -21.70 -23.08 -50.17
N ALA A 457 -21.03 -22.10 -49.56
CA ALA A 457 -19.62 -21.82 -49.74
C ALA A 457 -18.75 -22.94 -49.13
N ALA A 458 -17.80 -23.46 -49.90
CA ALA A 458 -16.86 -24.48 -49.46
C ALA A 458 -15.48 -23.85 -49.19
N THR A 459 -15.16 -23.60 -47.92
CA THR A 459 -13.93 -22.91 -47.50
C THR A 459 -12.65 -23.52 -48.05
N LYS A 460 -12.61 -24.85 -48.23
CA LYS A 460 -11.49 -25.57 -48.90
C LYS A 460 -11.19 -25.12 -50.35
N ASN A 461 -12.15 -24.47 -51.01
CA ASN A 461 -12.06 -23.97 -52.38
C ASN A 461 -11.78 -22.46 -52.42
N PHE A 462 -11.67 -21.81 -51.26
CA PHE A 462 -11.49 -20.36 -51.20
C PHE A 462 -10.15 -19.93 -51.78
N GLN A 463 -10.19 -18.80 -52.48
CA GLN A 463 -9.05 -18.05 -52.96
C GLN A 463 -9.18 -16.60 -52.49
N VAL A 464 -8.08 -15.85 -52.56
CA VAL A 464 -8.05 -14.45 -52.16
C VAL A 464 -7.93 -13.58 -53.41
N GLY A 465 -8.85 -12.62 -53.57
CA GLY A 465 -8.74 -11.53 -54.52
C GLY A 465 -8.20 -10.29 -53.81
N ARG A 466 -7.25 -9.57 -54.44
CA ARG A 466 -6.77 -8.26 -53.97
C ARG A 466 -7.28 -7.17 -54.91
N TYR A 467 -7.85 -6.11 -54.36
CA TYR A 467 -8.31 -4.91 -55.06
C TYR A 467 -7.48 -3.68 -54.66
N ALA A 468 -6.90 -3.01 -55.66
CA ALA A 468 -6.14 -1.77 -55.54
C ALA A 468 -6.33 -0.91 -56.81
N GLY A 469 -7.53 -0.35 -56.99
CA GLY A 469 -7.92 0.32 -58.25
C GLY A 469 -8.29 -0.65 -59.39
N GLY A 470 -8.04 -1.94 -59.21
CA GLY A 470 -8.45 -3.07 -60.03
C GLY A 470 -8.18 -4.40 -59.28
N TRP A 471 -8.78 -5.50 -59.72
CA TRP A 471 -8.58 -6.82 -59.11
C TRP A 471 -7.36 -7.54 -59.69
N ALA A 472 -6.49 -8.05 -58.83
CA ALA A 472 -5.52 -9.08 -59.20
C ALA A 472 -6.24 -10.44 -59.35
N PRO A 473 -5.83 -11.32 -60.28
CA PRO A 473 -6.39 -12.66 -60.41
C PRO A 473 -6.33 -13.42 -59.08
N PRO A 474 -7.42 -14.12 -58.68
CA PRO A 474 -7.40 -14.98 -57.50
C PRO A 474 -6.27 -16.01 -57.61
N GLY A 475 -5.39 -16.03 -56.60
CA GLY A 475 -4.22 -16.91 -56.55
C GLY A 475 -4.22 -17.73 -55.25
N VAL A 476 -3.68 -18.95 -55.33
CA VAL A 476 -3.37 -19.79 -54.15
C VAL A 476 -1.86 -19.93 -54.09
N ASP A 477 -1.22 -19.62 -52.97
CA ASP A 477 0.15 -20.11 -52.74
C ASP A 477 0.42 -20.59 -51.29
N THR A 478 1.06 -21.76 -51.24
CA THR A 478 1.73 -22.51 -50.17
C THR A 478 0.96 -23.22 -49.04
N ALA A 479 -0.27 -22.86 -48.65
CA ALA A 479 -1.03 -23.59 -47.62
C ALA A 479 -2.51 -23.77 -47.98
N LYS A 480 -3.08 -24.96 -47.73
CA LYS A 480 -4.50 -25.24 -48.02
C LYS A 480 -5.41 -24.32 -47.19
N PRO A 481 -6.56 -23.86 -47.73
CA PRO A 481 -7.53 -23.07 -46.96
C PRO A 481 -7.97 -23.84 -45.70
N HIS A 482 -8.07 -23.12 -44.58
CA HIS A 482 -8.61 -23.64 -43.33
C HIS A 482 -10.11 -23.33 -43.22
N SER A 483 -10.79 -23.91 -42.24
CA SER A 483 -12.24 -23.69 -42.04
C SER A 483 -12.60 -22.26 -41.68
N THR A 484 -11.68 -21.50 -41.08
CA THR A 484 -11.92 -20.14 -40.54
C THR A 484 -10.85 -19.12 -40.93
N SER A 485 -9.93 -19.51 -41.83
CA SER A 485 -8.88 -18.60 -42.29
C SER A 485 -8.30 -19.00 -43.63
N ILE A 486 -7.71 -18.03 -44.31
CA ILE A 486 -6.94 -18.24 -45.54
C ILE A 486 -5.63 -17.46 -45.46
N LYS A 487 -4.54 -18.12 -45.87
CA LYS A 487 -3.20 -17.54 -45.95
C LYS A 487 -2.86 -17.28 -47.41
N VAL A 488 -2.34 -16.09 -47.73
CA VAL A 488 -2.00 -15.67 -49.08
C VAL A 488 -0.66 -14.94 -49.09
N ASP A 489 0.07 -15.09 -50.19
CA ASP A 489 1.15 -14.17 -50.55
C ASP A 489 0.58 -12.95 -51.28
N PRO A 490 0.59 -11.75 -50.68
CA PRO A 490 0.08 -10.53 -51.32
C PRO A 490 0.91 -10.09 -52.54
N THR A 491 2.10 -10.66 -52.76
CA THR A 491 3.03 -10.33 -53.86
C THR A 491 2.98 -11.26 -55.06
N GLY A 492 2.01 -12.19 -55.09
CA GLY A 492 1.82 -13.13 -56.19
C GLY A 492 1.66 -12.48 -57.59
N PRO A 493 1.71 -13.28 -58.68
CA PRO A 493 1.95 -12.86 -60.07
C PRO A 493 0.89 -11.96 -60.75
N GLY A 494 0.08 -11.21 -60.00
CA GLY A 494 -0.95 -10.28 -60.48
C GLY A 494 -0.88 -8.86 -59.92
N ALA A 495 0.07 -8.52 -59.03
CA ALA A 495 0.21 -7.17 -58.50
C ALA A 495 0.95 -6.24 -59.49
N THR A 496 0.23 -5.72 -60.49
CA THR A 496 0.81 -4.81 -61.51
C THR A 496 1.18 -3.42 -61.00
N ASP A 497 0.71 -3.05 -59.80
CA ASP A 497 0.93 -1.75 -59.16
C ASP A 497 2.17 -1.73 -58.23
N GLY A 498 2.86 -2.86 -58.07
CA GLY A 498 4.08 -2.98 -57.27
C GLY A 498 3.87 -2.88 -55.75
N SER A 499 2.64 -2.64 -55.26
CA SER A 499 2.31 -2.61 -53.85
C SER A 499 1.67 -3.93 -53.43
N PRO A 500 2.07 -4.56 -52.31
CA PRO A 500 1.36 -5.72 -51.79
C PRO A 500 0.02 -5.35 -51.14
N PHE A 501 -0.24 -4.07 -50.82
CA PHE A 501 -1.31 -3.63 -49.92
C PHE A 501 -2.57 -3.14 -50.67
N GLY A 502 -3.74 -3.36 -50.09
CA GLY A 502 -5.03 -2.98 -50.67
C GLY A 502 -6.20 -3.56 -49.87
N THR A 503 -7.32 -3.76 -50.56
CA THR A 503 -8.48 -4.47 -50.01
C THR A 503 -8.50 -5.92 -50.49
N TYR A 504 -8.91 -6.86 -49.64
CA TYR A 504 -8.90 -8.30 -49.94
C TYR A 504 -10.27 -8.90 -49.68
N ALA A 505 -10.75 -9.68 -50.63
CA ALA A 505 -11.96 -10.51 -50.50
C ALA A 505 -11.57 -11.99 -50.64
N VAL A 506 -12.37 -12.87 -50.04
CA VAL A 506 -12.08 -14.30 -49.95
C VAL A 506 -13.31 -15.10 -50.38
N GLY A 507 -13.18 -15.99 -51.37
CA GLY A 507 -14.31 -16.80 -51.84
C GLY A 507 -13.94 -17.85 -52.87
N GLU A 508 -14.92 -18.63 -53.33
CA GLU A 508 -14.72 -19.58 -54.44
C GLU A 508 -14.54 -18.86 -55.78
N VAL A 509 -13.82 -19.45 -56.74
CA VAL A 509 -13.60 -18.83 -58.07
C VAL A 509 -14.83 -18.97 -58.97
N LEU A 510 -15.14 -17.93 -59.76
CA LEU A 510 -16.14 -17.96 -60.84
C LEU A 510 -15.65 -18.83 -62.00
N GLY A 511 -16.10 -20.08 -62.01
CA GLY A 511 -15.76 -21.08 -63.02
C GLY A 511 -14.61 -21.97 -62.56
N ALA A 512 -14.83 -23.28 -62.57
CA ALA A 512 -13.80 -24.26 -62.22
C ALA A 512 -12.60 -24.15 -63.18
N PRO A 513 -11.36 -23.97 -62.69
CA PRO A 513 -10.19 -24.13 -63.55
C PRO A 513 -10.00 -25.62 -63.83
N SER A 514 -10.22 -26.00 -65.08
CA SER A 514 -9.70 -27.24 -65.65
C SER A 514 -8.18 -27.29 -65.47
N GLY A 515 -7.68 -28.46 -65.08
CA GLY A 515 -6.31 -28.74 -64.64
C GLY A 515 -5.19 -28.00 -65.38
N GLY A 516 -4.39 -27.28 -64.61
CA GLY A 516 -3.04 -26.84 -64.96
C GLY A 516 -2.06 -27.34 -63.91
N GLY A 517 -1.86 -28.67 -63.86
CA GLY A 517 -0.84 -29.27 -63.03
C GLY A 517 0.55 -28.97 -63.59
N ALA A 518 1.29 -28.06 -62.97
CA ALA A 518 2.73 -27.98 -63.16
C ALA A 518 3.38 -29.04 -62.25
N THR A 519 3.55 -30.24 -62.78
CA THR A 519 4.44 -31.25 -62.21
C THR A 519 5.89 -30.81 -62.42
N ASN A 520 6.67 -30.68 -61.35
CA ASN A 520 8.12 -30.76 -61.46
C ASN A 520 8.62 -31.94 -60.63
N SER A 521 8.79 -33.06 -61.33
CA SER A 521 9.34 -34.31 -60.85
C SER A 521 10.86 -34.29 -60.98
N CYS A 522 11.59 -34.48 -59.88
CA CYS A 522 12.90 -35.10 -59.92
C CYS A 522 12.79 -36.51 -59.33
N ALA A 523 12.92 -37.50 -60.20
CA ALA A 523 13.14 -38.88 -59.80
C ALA A 523 14.58 -39.05 -59.29
N ASN A 524 14.76 -39.71 -58.15
CA ASN A 524 16.03 -40.30 -57.72
C ASN A 524 15.98 -41.82 -57.99
N PRO A 525 16.94 -42.41 -58.71
CA PRO A 525 16.87 -43.78 -59.18
C PRO A 525 17.62 -44.78 -58.27
N TRP A 526 17.11 -45.16 -57.10
CA TRP A 526 17.60 -46.38 -56.41
C TRP A 526 16.46 -47.07 -55.62
N GLY A 527 16.13 -48.30 -56.03
CA GLY A 527 15.13 -49.14 -55.39
C GLY A 527 15.61 -49.67 -54.03
N GLY A 528 14.80 -49.40 -53.00
CA GLY A 528 15.02 -49.76 -51.60
C GLY A 528 14.75 -48.53 -50.73
N SER A 529 13.54 -48.39 -50.19
CA SER A 529 13.03 -47.17 -49.54
C SER A 529 13.76 -46.87 -48.22
N GLN A 530 14.92 -46.22 -48.32
CA GLN A 530 15.55 -45.56 -47.18
C GLN A 530 14.75 -44.28 -46.88
N PRO A 531 14.28 -44.08 -45.64
CA PRO A 531 13.53 -42.87 -45.28
C PRO A 531 14.46 -41.65 -45.31
N GLY A 532 13.89 -40.46 -45.47
CA GLY A 532 14.64 -39.20 -45.53
C GLY A 532 15.20 -38.72 -44.20
N ALA A 533 14.50 -39.05 -43.11
CA ALA A 533 14.84 -38.71 -41.73
C ALA A 533 13.90 -39.49 -40.79
N PHE A 534 14.13 -39.34 -39.48
CA PHE A 534 13.18 -39.75 -38.44
C PHE A 534 12.76 -38.56 -37.58
N ASN A 535 11.61 -38.68 -36.93
CA ASN A 535 11.13 -37.74 -35.91
C ASN A 535 10.49 -38.50 -34.74
N ALA A 536 10.30 -37.83 -33.60
CA ALA A 536 9.54 -38.35 -32.47
C ALA A 536 8.70 -37.24 -31.83
N TYR A 537 7.51 -37.59 -31.34
CA TYR A 537 6.55 -36.67 -30.71
C TYR A 537 5.50 -37.43 -29.88
N GLU A 538 4.60 -36.71 -29.20
CA GLU A 538 3.53 -37.29 -28.39
C GLU A 538 2.66 -38.29 -29.16
N THR A 539 2.28 -39.39 -28.50
CA THR A 539 1.44 -40.46 -29.10
C THR A 539 0.06 -39.97 -29.53
N ALA A 540 -0.44 -38.89 -28.91
CA ALA A 540 -1.70 -38.25 -29.25
C ALA A 540 -1.64 -37.33 -30.48
N THR A 541 -0.49 -37.23 -31.16
CA THR A 541 -0.30 -36.33 -32.31
C THR A 541 -1.11 -36.79 -33.52
N ALA A 542 -2.17 -36.03 -33.83
CA ALA A 542 -3.08 -36.24 -34.95
C ALA A 542 -2.84 -35.22 -36.10
N PRO A 543 -3.08 -35.60 -37.36
CA PRO A 543 -3.43 -36.95 -37.83
C PRO A 543 -2.22 -37.90 -37.80
N ALA A 544 -2.45 -39.22 -37.88
CA ALA A 544 -1.40 -40.25 -37.85
C ALA A 544 -0.32 -40.09 -38.94
N THR A 545 -0.58 -39.26 -39.97
CA THR A 545 0.34 -38.94 -41.07
C THR A 545 1.23 -37.73 -40.81
N SER A 546 1.17 -37.10 -39.62
CA SER A 546 1.90 -35.86 -39.32
C SER A 546 3.42 -36.06 -39.38
N ALA A 547 4.13 -35.21 -40.14
CA ALA A 547 5.60 -35.20 -40.14
C ALA A 547 6.19 -34.49 -38.93
N THR A 548 5.40 -33.61 -38.29
CA THR A 548 5.79 -32.75 -37.18
C THR A 548 4.92 -33.00 -35.95
N GLY A 549 5.45 -32.66 -34.79
CA GLY A 549 4.79 -32.79 -33.50
C GLY A 549 5.75 -32.33 -32.41
N VAL A 550 5.23 -32.27 -31.20
CA VAL A 550 5.95 -31.83 -30.00
C VAL A 550 6.19 -33.00 -29.05
N ILE A 551 7.17 -32.87 -28.16
CA ILE A 551 7.42 -33.77 -27.03
C ILE A 551 7.28 -32.93 -25.76
N LYS A 552 6.22 -33.18 -25.00
CA LYS A 552 5.95 -32.48 -23.74
C LYS A 552 6.88 -32.93 -22.62
N THR A 553 7.04 -32.06 -21.63
CA THR A 553 7.84 -32.33 -20.42
C THR A 553 7.51 -33.69 -19.80
N LYS A 554 8.55 -34.43 -19.39
CA LYS A 554 8.46 -35.69 -18.65
C LYS A 554 8.87 -35.48 -17.19
N VAL A 555 8.49 -36.42 -16.33
CA VAL A 555 8.81 -36.40 -14.90
C VAL A 555 9.86 -37.48 -14.61
N ALA A 556 10.95 -37.09 -13.95
CA ALA A 556 11.98 -38.03 -13.50
C ALA A 556 11.35 -39.12 -12.61
N GLY A 557 11.81 -40.37 -12.73
CA GLY A 557 11.32 -41.51 -11.97
C GLY A 557 10.00 -42.09 -12.50
N GLN A 558 9.48 -41.58 -13.62
CA GLN A 558 8.27 -42.09 -14.27
C GLN A 558 8.55 -42.58 -15.71
N PRO A 559 8.01 -43.74 -16.13
CA PRO A 559 8.11 -44.18 -17.51
C PRO A 559 7.19 -43.35 -18.42
N TYR A 560 7.53 -43.28 -19.71
CA TYR A 560 6.74 -42.55 -20.71
C TYR A 560 6.81 -43.25 -22.07
N SER A 561 5.92 -42.88 -22.99
CA SER A 561 5.92 -43.40 -24.37
C SER A 561 5.85 -42.25 -25.37
N LEU A 562 6.51 -42.42 -26.51
CA LEU A 562 6.50 -41.48 -27.63
C LEU A 562 6.27 -42.24 -28.93
N ASP A 563 5.67 -41.58 -29.91
CA ASP A 563 5.64 -42.10 -31.27
C ASP A 563 6.93 -41.74 -31.99
N VAL A 564 7.52 -42.71 -32.67
CA VAL A 564 8.66 -42.53 -33.56
C VAL A 564 8.18 -42.77 -34.99
N VAL A 565 8.55 -41.85 -35.89
CA VAL A 565 8.14 -41.88 -37.29
C VAL A 565 9.30 -41.83 -38.24
N ALA A 566 9.19 -42.59 -39.33
CA ALA A 566 10.03 -42.47 -40.51
C ALA A 566 9.40 -41.43 -41.46
N LEU A 567 10.21 -40.53 -41.99
CA LEU A 567 9.77 -39.48 -42.89
C LEU A 567 10.18 -39.80 -44.33
N LYS A 568 9.39 -39.33 -45.30
CA LYS A 568 9.76 -39.36 -46.72
C LYS A 568 11.06 -38.58 -46.96
N THR A 569 11.71 -38.80 -48.10
CA THR A 569 12.98 -38.14 -48.47
C THR A 569 12.89 -36.60 -48.44
N ASP A 570 11.72 -36.06 -48.78
CA ASP A 570 11.40 -34.62 -48.75
C ASP A 570 10.96 -34.10 -47.36
N LYS A 571 10.85 -34.99 -46.36
CA LYS A 571 10.41 -34.73 -44.99
C LYS A 571 8.99 -34.15 -44.86
N SER A 572 8.18 -34.25 -45.91
CA SER A 572 6.84 -33.62 -45.96
C SER A 572 5.76 -34.40 -45.24
N ALA A 573 5.94 -35.72 -45.07
CA ALA A 573 4.97 -36.62 -44.46
C ALA A 573 5.68 -37.87 -43.87
N VAL A 574 4.93 -38.62 -43.06
CA VAL A 574 5.32 -39.98 -42.66
C VAL A 574 5.47 -40.87 -43.91
N ASP A 575 6.57 -41.62 -43.98
CA ASP A 575 6.80 -42.63 -45.01
C ASP A 575 6.10 -43.94 -44.61
N THR A 576 4.83 -44.06 -45.00
CA THR A 576 4.01 -45.23 -44.70
C THR A 576 4.51 -46.52 -45.37
N THR A 577 5.50 -46.45 -46.26
CA THR A 577 6.10 -47.63 -46.90
C THR A 577 7.27 -48.21 -46.11
N PHE A 578 7.81 -47.43 -45.15
CA PHE A 578 8.93 -47.86 -44.33
C PHE A 578 8.52 -48.93 -43.30
N ASN A 579 9.25 -50.05 -43.33
CA ASN A 579 9.17 -51.13 -42.34
C ASN A 579 10.59 -51.55 -41.96
N GLY A 580 11.00 -51.33 -40.71
CA GLY A 580 12.38 -51.61 -40.30
C GLY A 580 12.62 -51.48 -38.81
N ALA A 581 13.56 -52.30 -38.30
CA ALA A 581 14.05 -52.20 -36.93
C ALA A 581 14.99 -51.00 -36.78
N VAL A 582 14.79 -50.18 -35.74
CA VAL A 582 15.58 -48.98 -35.46
C VAL A 582 16.18 -49.03 -34.06
N ALA A 583 17.37 -48.47 -33.90
CA ALA A 583 17.95 -48.22 -32.58
C ALA A 583 17.54 -46.82 -32.11
N ILE A 584 17.06 -46.70 -30.87
CA ILE A 584 16.54 -45.45 -30.32
C ILE A 584 17.22 -45.17 -28.98
N ASP A 585 17.68 -43.94 -28.79
CA ASP A 585 18.28 -43.46 -27.56
C ASP A 585 17.67 -42.11 -27.18
N VAL A 586 17.47 -41.86 -25.88
CA VAL A 586 17.22 -40.51 -25.38
C VAL A 586 18.55 -39.88 -25.03
N LEU A 587 18.85 -38.73 -25.63
CA LEU A 587 20.06 -37.96 -25.38
C LEU A 587 19.73 -36.79 -24.47
N GLY A 588 20.46 -36.65 -23.36
CA GLY A 588 20.23 -35.60 -22.36
C GLY A 588 21.43 -34.72 -22.06
N LEU A 589 21.14 -33.47 -21.70
CA LEU A 589 22.05 -32.50 -21.12
C LEU A 589 21.44 -31.97 -19.81
N ALA A 590 22.25 -31.91 -18.76
CA ALA A 590 21.76 -31.57 -17.41
C ALA A 590 21.19 -30.14 -17.34
N ALA A 591 21.84 -29.18 -18.00
CA ALA A 591 21.44 -27.79 -18.00
C ALA A 591 20.91 -27.35 -19.38
N TYR A 592 19.86 -26.54 -19.36
CA TYR A 592 19.33 -25.84 -20.52
C TYR A 592 19.37 -24.33 -20.28
N ASN A 593 19.92 -23.59 -21.24
CA ASN A 593 19.85 -22.14 -21.26
C ASN A 593 19.21 -21.69 -22.59
N PRO A 594 18.01 -21.10 -22.59
CA PRO A 594 17.35 -20.65 -23.82
C PRO A 594 18.12 -19.52 -24.53
N ALA A 595 18.95 -18.74 -23.81
CA ALA A 595 19.79 -17.71 -24.41
C ALA A 595 21.02 -18.29 -25.14
N SER A 596 21.36 -19.55 -24.88
CA SER A 596 22.48 -20.26 -25.51
C SER A 596 22.12 -21.73 -25.68
N PRO A 597 21.20 -22.06 -26.61
CA PRO A 597 20.78 -23.44 -26.82
C PRO A 597 21.97 -24.32 -27.23
N PRO A 598 21.94 -25.63 -26.91
CA PRO A 598 23.04 -26.53 -27.24
C PRO A 598 23.31 -26.60 -28.75
N ALA A 599 24.59 -26.71 -29.12
CA ALA A 599 24.97 -26.96 -30.50
C ALA A 599 24.42 -28.32 -30.96
N LEU A 600 23.77 -28.34 -32.13
CA LEU A 600 23.27 -29.55 -32.75
C LEU A 600 24.20 -29.97 -33.90
N ASP A 601 24.41 -31.28 -34.04
CA ASP A 601 25.11 -31.85 -35.19
C ASP A 601 24.24 -31.85 -36.45
N ALA A 602 24.80 -32.32 -37.58
CA ALA A 602 24.08 -32.42 -38.85
C ALA A 602 22.86 -33.36 -38.83
N SER A 603 22.74 -34.21 -37.82
CA SER A 603 21.59 -35.10 -37.58
C SER A 603 20.54 -34.46 -36.65
N GLY A 604 20.76 -33.23 -36.21
CA GLY A 604 19.90 -32.51 -35.27
C GLY A 604 20.07 -32.96 -33.81
N CYS A 605 21.14 -33.70 -33.51
CA CYS A 605 21.41 -34.26 -32.18
C CYS A 605 22.33 -33.35 -31.35
N PRO A 606 22.09 -33.23 -30.03
CA PRO A 606 22.89 -32.37 -29.16
C PRO A 606 24.33 -32.90 -29.02
N ALA A 607 25.31 -32.04 -29.28
CA ALA A 607 26.72 -32.36 -29.09
C ALA A 607 27.05 -32.55 -27.60
N GLY A 608 27.82 -33.60 -27.27
CA GLY A 608 28.23 -33.90 -25.88
C GLY A 608 27.13 -34.45 -24.97
N ALA A 609 25.97 -34.81 -25.51
CA ALA A 609 24.86 -35.37 -24.72
C ALA A 609 25.12 -36.81 -24.24
N THR A 610 24.58 -37.11 -23.05
CA THR A 610 24.64 -38.46 -22.46
C THR A 610 23.44 -39.29 -22.93
N VAL A 611 23.63 -40.59 -23.17
CA VAL A 611 22.51 -41.50 -23.41
C VAL A 611 21.84 -41.82 -22.08
N LEU A 612 20.57 -41.43 -21.94
CA LEU A 612 19.79 -41.56 -20.71
C LEU A 612 19.10 -42.93 -20.61
N ALA A 613 18.35 -43.24 -21.67
CA ALA A 613 17.53 -44.43 -21.75
C ALA A 613 17.45 -44.91 -23.20
N SER A 614 17.40 -46.22 -23.36
CA SER A 614 17.04 -46.89 -24.62
C SER A 614 15.83 -47.78 -24.33
N PRO A 615 14.88 -47.95 -25.27
CA PRO A 615 13.73 -48.83 -25.09
C PRO A 615 14.20 -50.30 -24.96
N SER A 616 13.38 -51.14 -24.33
CA SER A 616 13.69 -52.57 -24.24
C SER A 616 13.60 -53.24 -25.61
N GLY A 617 14.70 -53.85 -26.06
CA GLY A 617 14.77 -54.51 -27.37
C GLY A 617 15.01 -53.54 -28.53
N THR A 618 14.73 -53.98 -29.75
CA THR A 618 14.94 -53.19 -30.97
C THR A 618 13.57 -52.91 -31.59
N PRO A 619 12.98 -51.71 -31.37
CA PRO A 619 11.65 -51.39 -31.90
C PRO A 619 11.61 -51.45 -33.43
N THR A 620 10.53 -52.02 -33.97
CA THR A 620 10.26 -52.03 -35.41
C THR A 620 9.25 -50.94 -35.73
N ILE A 621 9.61 -50.03 -36.63
CA ILE A 621 8.66 -49.12 -37.24
C ILE A 621 7.89 -49.90 -38.30
N SER A 622 6.56 -49.91 -38.22
CA SER A 622 5.68 -50.55 -39.19
C SER A 622 4.77 -49.49 -39.82
N ASN A 623 4.63 -49.52 -41.15
CA ASN A 623 3.89 -48.51 -41.89
C ASN A 623 4.28 -47.05 -41.53
N GLY A 624 5.57 -46.82 -41.29
CA GLY A 624 6.14 -45.49 -41.03
C GLY A 624 5.97 -44.90 -39.63
N ARG A 625 5.20 -45.51 -38.71
CA ARG A 625 5.04 -45.03 -37.32
C ARG A 625 5.00 -46.19 -36.33
N THR A 626 5.59 -46.02 -35.15
CA THR A 626 5.43 -46.96 -34.02
C THR A 626 5.50 -46.24 -32.69
N THR A 627 4.77 -46.73 -31.69
CA THR A 627 4.85 -46.22 -30.31
C THR A 627 5.96 -46.96 -29.57
N VAL A 628 6.82 -46.19 -28.90
CA VAL A 628 7.98 -46.69 -28.17
C VAL A 628 7.88 -46.27 -26.72
N SER A 629 7.98 -47.25 -25.81
CA SER A 629 8.00 -47.01 -24.37
C SER A 629 9.44 -46.94 -23.85
N PHE A 630 9.70 -45.94 -23.01
CA PHE A 630 10.98 -45.72 -22.35
C PHE A 630 10.89 -46.06 -20.86
N PRO A 631 11.92 -46.68 -20.29
CA PRO A 631 11.99 -46.88 -18.85
C PRO A 631 12.06 -45.54 -18.10
N ALA A 632 11.76 -45.57 -16.80
CA ALA A 632 11.85 -44.39 -15.95
C ALA A 632 13.30 -43.89 -15.85
N GLU A 633 13.53 -42.64 -16.23
CA GLU A 633 14.81 -41.95 -16.04
C GLU A 633 14.88 -41.40 -14.61
N ALA A 634 15.83 -41.89 -13.80
CA ALA A 634 15.85 -41.59 -12.37
C ALA A 634 16.22 -40.12 -12.05
N ASN A 635 16.93 -39.44 -12.97
CA ASN A 635 17.46 -38.10 -12.78
C ASN A 635 16.69 -37.04 -13.59
N ALA A 636 16.98 -35.76 -13.34
CA ALA A 636 16.41 -34.64 -14.10
C ALA A 636 17.34 -34.17 -15.23
N TRP A 637 16.78 -33.68 -16.32
CA TRP A 637 17.49 -33.24 -17.51
C TRP A 637 16.75 -32.05 -18.11
N GLY A 638 17.36 -30.86 -18.08
CA GLY A 638 16.74 -29.64 -18.61
C GLY A 638 16.59 -29.62 -20.14
N TYR A 639 17.33 -30.49 -20.84
CA TYR A 639 17.26 -30.65 -22.28
C TYR A 639 17.47 -32.10 -22.70
N ALA A 640 16.55 -32.63 -23.51
CA ALA A 640 16.63 -33.97 -24.07
C ALA A 640 16.08 -34.03 -25.50
N LYS A 641 16.63 -34.94 -26.32
CA LYS A 641 16.15 -35.27 -27.66
C LYS A 641 16.16 -36.78 -27.89
N VAL A 642 15.27 -37.26 -28.75
CA VAL A 642 15.23 -38.69 -29.12
C VAL A 642 16.08 -38.91 -30.36
N ARG A 643 17.15 -39.69 -30.27
CA ARG A 643 17.99 -40.11 -31.40
C ARG A 643 17.49 -41.43 -31.95
N ILE A 644 17.28 -41.50 -33.26
CA ILE A 644 16.88 -42.69 -34.00
C ILE A 644 17.94 -43.02 -35.04
N LYS A 645 18.35 -44.30 -35.10
CA LYS A 645 19.33 -44.82 -36.04
C LYS A 645 18.76 -46.00 -36.81
N TYR A 646 19.00 -46.00 -38.12
CA TYR A 646 18.67 -47.11 -39.00
C TYR A 646 19.88 -47.45 -39.87
N THR A 647 20.31 -48.71 -39.82
CA THR A 647 21.43 -49.19 -40.62
C THR A 647 20.91 -50.14 -41.70
N ALA A 648 21.16 -49.79 -42.96
CA ALA A 648 20.88 -50.63 -44.12
C ALA A 648 22.05 -50.59 -45.09
N ASN A 649 22.40 -51.72 -45.69
CA ASN A 649 23.45 -51.85 -46.71
C ASN A 649 24.79 -51.19 -46.33
N GLY A 650 25.18 -51.26 -45.06
CA GLY A 650 26.45 -50.69 -44.55
C GLY A 650 26.43 -49.17 -44.29
N SER A 651 25.33 -48.47 -44.54
CA SER A 651 25.15 -47.04 -44.23
C SER A 651 24.18 -46.84 -43.08
N THR A 652 24.47 -45.91 -42.15
CA THR A 652 23.60 -45.60 -41.01
C THR A 652 23.01 -44.21 -41.14
N LEU A 653 21.69 -44.13 -41.26
CA LEU A 653 20.94 -42.88 -41.13
C LEU A 653 20.71 -42.60 -39.65
N THR A 654 21.10 -41.40 -39.19
CA THR A 654 20.83 -40.91 -37.84
C THR A 654 19.97 -39.65 -37.92
N SER A 655 18.97 -39.53 -37.07
CA SER A 655 18.19 -38.31 -36.90
C SER A 655 17.78 -38.16 -35.44
N CYS A 656 17.77 -36.93 -34.93
CA CYS A 656 17.12 -36.63 -33.66
C CYS A 656 15.73 -36.04 -33.87
N SER A 657 14.87 -36.14 -32.85
CA SER A 657 13.54 -35.51 -32.83
C SER A 657 13.60 -34.05 -33.25
N GLY A 658 12.57 -33.58 -33.95
CA GLY A 658 12.44 -32.18 -34.33
C GLY A 658 12.30 -31.28 -33.10
N ASP A 659 11.64 -31.80 -32.07
CA ASP A 659 11.44 -31.11 -30.80
C ASP A 659 12.43 -31.57 -29.72
N ALA A 660 12.69 -30.69 -28.75
CA ALA A 660 13.49 -30.98 -27.57
C ALA A 660 12.63 -30.82 -26.33
N PHE A 661 12.85 -31.66 -25.33
CA PHE A 661 12.00 -31.72 -24.14
C PHE A 661 12.80 -31.77 -22.85
N ALA A 662 12.17 -31.48 -21.70
CA ALA A 662 12.79 -31.67 -20.40
C ALA A 662 12.27 -32.92 -19.66
N ILE A 663 13.12 -33.49 -18.83
CA ILE A 663 12.75 -34.45 -17.78
C ILE A 663 12.93 -33.74 -16.44
N ARG A 664 11.86 -33.21 -15.87
CA ARG A 664 11.95 -32.37 -14.65
C ARG A 664 11.82 -33.20 -13.37
N PRO A 665 12.26 -32.68 -12.20
CA PRO A 665 11.85 -33.24 -10.92
C PRO A 665 10.32 -33.23 -10.79
N ASN A 666 9.79 -34.15 -10.00
CA ASN A 666 8.36 -34.23 -9.73
C ASN A 666 7.92 -33.08 -8.80
N VAL A 667 8.69 -32.86 -7.73
CA VAL A 667 8.38 -31.91 -6.65
C VAL A 667 9.66 -31.33 -6.05
N LEU A 668 9.57 -30.11 -5.53
CA LEU A 668 10.61 -29.51 -4.69
C LEU A 668 10.30 -29.75 -3.20
N GLY A 669 11.24 -30.26 -2.44
CA GLY A 669 11.24 -30.17 -0.98
C GLY A 669 11.67 -28.77 -0.54
N LEU A 670 10.96 -28.20 0.43
CA LEU A 670 11.23 -26.88 0.98
C LEU A 670 11.40 -26.96 2.50
N LEU A 671 12.57 -26.56 3.01
CA LEU A 671 12.89 -26.57 4.42
C LEU A 671 13.48 -25.21 4.85
N ALA A 672 12.84 -24.55 5.81
CA ALA A 672 13.34 -23.34 6.44
C ALA A 672 13.89 -23.66 7.84
N GLN A 673 15.08 -23.14 8.17
CA GLN A 673 15.74 -23.40 9.44
C GLN A 673 16.33 -22.13 10.06
N THR A 674 16.45 -22.12 11.38
CA THR A 674 17.09 -21.05 12.13
C THR A 674 18.05 -21.59 13.19
N SER A 675 19.10 -20.82 13.49
CA SER A 675 19.96 -21.00 14.66
C SER A 675 19.76 -19.90 15.71
N TYR A 676 18.83 -18.97 15.48
CA TYR A 676 18.56 -17.86 16.38
C TYR A 676 18.11 -18.36 17.76
N LYS A 677 18.80 -17.89 18.81
CA LYS A 677 18.58 -18.29 20.22
C LYS A 677 18.57 -19.81 20.45
N GLN A 678 19.26 -20.58 19.61
CA GLN A 678 19.40 -22.02 19.79
C GLN A 678 20.65 -22.35 20.61
N SER A 679 20.49 -23.27 21.56
CA SER A 679 21.61 -23.77 22.36
C SER A 679 22.68 -24.38 21.46
N GLY A 680 23.94 -23.97 21.65
CA GLY A 680 25.08 -24.44 20.84
C GLY A 680 25.03 -24.05 19.36
N GLY A 681 24.15 -23.14 18.93
CA GLY A 681 24.03 -22.70 17.53
C GLY A 681 23.43 -23.74 16.58
N ALA A 682 22.75 -24.77 17.12
CA ALA A 682 22.12 -25.81 16.31
C ALA A 682 21.04 -25.25 15.38
N TRP A 683 20.98 -25.77 14.15
CA TRP A 683 19.92 -25.45 13.20
C TRP A 683 18.66 -26.26 13.51
N VAL A 684 17.55 -25.56 13.74
CA VAL A 684 16.23 -26.17 13.98
C VAL A 684 15.25 -25.72 12.91
N THR A 685 14.27 -26.56 12.60
CA THR A 685 13.23 -26.23 11.62
C THR A 685 12.36 -25.07 12.12
N LEU A 686 12.18 -24.07 11.26
CA LEU A 686 11.39 -22.89 11.53
C LEU A 686 9.90 -23.19 11.23
N ALA A 687 9.28 -24.06 12.04
CA ALA A 687 7.93 -24.59 11.83
C ALA A 687 6.85 -24.03 12.78
N ALA A 688 7.21 -23.15 13.71
CA ALA A 688 6.27 -22.58 14.66
C ALA A 688 5.29 -21.63 13.97
N THR A 689 3.98 -21.79 14.18
CA THR A 689 2.94 -20.96 13.53
C THR A 689 1.99 -20.27 14.51
N THR A 690 2.15 -20.50 15.81
CA THR A 690 1.28 -19.93 16.85
C THR A 690 1.94 -18.73 17.52
N THR A 691 1.18 -17.86 18.18
CA THR A 691 1.68 -16.66 18.86
C THR A 691 2.62 -16.93 20.05
N ALA A 692 2.65 -18.16 20.57
CA ALA A 692 3.54 -18.59 21.66
C ALA A 692 4.54 -19.70 21.24
N GLY A 693 4.57 -20.05 19.95
CA GLY A 693 5.41 -21.14 19.45
C GLY A 693 6.90 -20.80 19.44
N THR A 694 7.72 -21.84 19.55
CA THR A 694 9.18 -21.78 19.33
C THR A 694 9.56 -22.82 18.27
N PRO A 695 10.64 -22.61 17.50
CA PRO A 695 11.58 -21.48 17.53
C PRO A 695 11.01 -20.19 16.91
N VAL A 696 11.60 -19.04 17.30
CA VAL A 696 11.31 -17.72 16.74
C VAL A 696 12.45 -17.25 15.84
N HIS A 697 12.19 -16.30 14.94
CA HIS A 697 13.22 -15.65 14.15
C HIS A 697 12.95 -14.14 14.03
N PRO A 698 13.97 -13.27 14.09
CA PRO A 698 13.75 -11.83 13.88
C PRO A 698 13.38 -11.52 12.43
N ALA A 699 12.36 -10.69 12.22
CA ALA A 699 11.93 -10.25 10.91
C ALA A 699 13.05 -9.48 10.19
N GLY A 700 13.27 -9.80 8.92
CA GLY A 700 14.30 -9.20 8.07
C GLY A 700 15.71 -9.77 8.28
N GLN A 701 15.96 -10.57 9.32
CA GLN A 701 17.24 -11.26 9.48
C GLN A 701 17.33 -12.48 8.55
N PRO A 702 18.56 -12.89 8.18
CA PRO A 702 18.76 -14.05 7.33
C PRO A 702 18.49 -15.36 8.08
N PHE A 703 17.72 -16.25 7.44
CA PHE A 703 17.54 -17.63 7.84
C PHE A 703 17.97 -18.59 6.72
N GLN A 704 18.13 -19.86 7.05
CA GLN A 704 18.56 -20.87 6.07
C GLN A 704 17.34 -21.45 5.35
N LEU A 705 17.41 -21.50 4.03
CA LEU A 705 16.43 -22.12 3.16
C LEU A 705 17.10 -23.22 2.35
N THR A 706 16.62 -24.45 2.49
CA THR A 706 17.10 -25.62 1.75
C THR A 706 16.01 -26.09 0.80
N VAL A 707 16.36 -26.23 -0.48
CA VAL A 707 15.45 -26.67 -1.54
C VAL A 707 16.05 -27.88 -2.24
N THR A 708 15.29 -28.97 -2.35
CA THR A 708 15.75 -30.24 -2.93
C THR A 708 14.79 -30.73 -4.00
N GLY A 709 15.30 -31.07 -5.18
CA GLY A 709 14.50 -31.67 -6.26
C GLY A 709 14.35 -33.17 -6.07
N TYR A 710 13.11 -33.66 -6.00
CA TYR A 710 12.80 -35.09 -5.88
C TYR A 710 12.12 -35.62 -7.13
N ASN A 711 12.49 -36.84 -7.54
CA ASN A 711 11.83 -37.56 -8.62
C ASN A 711 10.47 -38.12 -8.18
N GLY A 712 9.71 -38.65 -9.14
CA GLY A 712 8.36 -39.19 -8.94
C GLY A 712 8.31 -40.70 -8.71
N ALA A 713 9.43 -41.39 -8.45
CA ALA A 713 9.41 -42.83 -8.21
C ALA A 713 8.64 -43.19 -6.92
N ALA A 714 8.20 -44.44 -6.80
CA ALA A 714 7.48 -44.92 -5.60
C ALA A 714 8.26 -44.67 -4.28
N ALA A 715 9.59 -44.72 -4.36
CA ALA A 715 10.49 -44.18 -3.35
C ALA A 715 11.21 -42.95 -3.94
N PRO A 716 10.79 -41.71 -3.60
CA PRO A 716 11.38 -40.51 -4.16
C PRO A 716 12.87 -40.41 -3.87
N ALA A 717 13.66 -40.16 -4.91
CA ALA A 717 15.11 -39.95 -4.83
C ALA A 717 15.48 -38.54 -5.32
N ILE A 718 16.63 -38.03 -4.86
CA ILE A 718 17.13 -36.71 -5.26
C ILE A 718 17.57 -36.75 -6.73
N THR A 719 17.12 -35.76 -7.52
CA THR A 719 17.54 -35.58 -8.91
C THR A 719 18.84 -34.76 -8.95
N SER A 720 20.00 -35.42 -8.99
CA SER A 720 21.30 -34.76 -8.83
C SER A 720 21.65 -33.70 -9.88
N ASN A 721 21.05 -33.79 -11.06
CA ASN A 721 21.25 -32.86 -12.17
C ASN A 721 20.36 -31.61 -12.07
N TRP A 722 19.35 -31.62 -11.19
CA TRP A 722 18.58 -30.42 -10.93
C TRP A 722 19.44 -29.40 -10.19
N SER A 723 19.38 -28.16 -10.67
CA SER A 723 19.96 -27.00 -10.01
C SER A 723 19.08 -25.79 -10.32
N ALA A 724 18.90 -24.93 -9.33
CA ALA A 724 18.18 -23.67 -9.51
C ALA A 724 19.11 -22.50 -9.19
N SER A 725 19.21 -21.54 -10.11
CA SER A 725 19.89 -20.27 -9.90
C SER A 725 18.93 -19.15 -9.46
N SER A 726 17.64 -19.29 -9.77
CA SER A 726 16.58 -18.37 -9.36
C SER A 726 15.25 -19.13 -9.25
N LEU A 727 14.55 -18.96 -8.14
CA LEU A 727 13.19 -19.50 -7.94
C LEU A 727 12.20 -18.36 -7.81
N VAL A 728 11.00 -18.54 -8.37
CA VAL A 728 9.89 -17.63 -8.13
C VAL A 728 9.26 -18.01 -6.79
N THR A 729 8.97 -17.03 -5.95
CA THR A 729 8.35 -17.23 -4.64
C THR A 729 6.87 -16.83 -4.67
N ALA A 730 6.03 -17.61 -4.01
CA ALA A 730 4.75 -17.12 -3.51
C ALA A 730 4.77 -17.18 -1.98
N ALA A 731 4.26 -16.12 -1.36
CA ALA A 731 4.08 -16.04 0.07
C ALA A 731 2.64 -15.59 0.36
N ALA A 732 1.97 -16.31 1.25
CA ALA A 732 0.64 -15.97 1.71
C ALA A 732 0.63 -15.84 3.24
N VAL A 733 -0.21 -14.96 3.77
CA VAL A 733 -0.43 -14.79 5.20
C VAL A 733 -1.91 -15.01 5.51
N GLY A 734 -2.24 -15.28 6.78
CA GLY A 734 -3.63 -15.42 7.22
C GLY A 734 -4.42 -14.12 7.05
N GLY A 735 -5.76 -14.25 6.92
CA GLY A 735 -6.65 -13.09 6.79
C GLY A 735 -6.46 -12.07 7.91
N GLY A 736 -6.30 -10.79 7.55
CA GLY A 736 -6.08 -9.69 8.50
C GLY A 736 -4.62 -9.35 8.79
N MET A 737 -3.65 -10.16 8.33
CA MET A 737 -2.22 -9.84 8.41
C MET A 737 -1.74 -9.10 7.16
N THR A 738 -0.76 -8.22 7.34
CA THR A 738 0.01 -7.60 6.27
C THR A 738 1.01 -8.62 5.71
N ALA A 739 1.02 -8.81 4.39
CA ALA A 739 2.00 -9.67 3.75
C ALA A 739 3.39 -9.01 3.77
N GLY A 740 4.38 -9.72 4.31
CA GLY A 740 5.80 -9.38 4.16
C GLY A 740 6.40 -9.86 2.84
N THR A 741 7.58 -9.34 2.51
CA THR A 741 8.39 -9.79 1.38
C THR A 741 9.17 -11.04 1.79
N PHE A 742 8.93 -12.16 1.11
CA PHE A 742 9.76 -13.37 1.21
C PHE A 742 10.79 -13.38 0.08
N ALA A 743 12.06 -13.23 0.43
CA ALA A 743 13.18 -13.33 -0.50
C ALA A 743 13.98 -14.60 -0.23
N THR A 744 14.22 -15.41 -1.25
CA THR A 744 15.03 -16.64 -1.12
C THR A 744 16.50 -16.36 -0.90
N GLY A 745 16.99 -15.15 -1.20
CA GLY A 745 18.41 -14.86 -1.23
C GLY A 745 19.15 -15.61 -2.34
N THR A 746 20.46 -15.74 -2.20
CA THR A 746 21.30 -16.45 -3.17
C THR A 746 21.25 -17.95 -2.90
N LEU A 747 20.69 -18.71 -3.83
CA LEU A 747 20.68 -20.17 -3.79
C LEU A 747 21.99 -20.69 -4.37
N ALA A 748 22.68 -21.54 -3.62
CA ALA A 748 23.92 -22.19 -4.03
C ALA A 748 23.90 -23.67 -3.66
N GLY A 749 24.44 -24.51 -4.54
CA GLY A 749 24.51 -25.95 -4.31
C GLY A 749 24.58 -26.72 -5.62
N SER A 750 24.84 -28.01 -5.51
CA SER A 750 24.89 -28.96 -6.61
C SER A 750 24.35 -30.32 -6.14
N GLY A 751 24.14 -31.26 -7.05
CA GLY A 751 23.66 -32.59 -6.67
C GLY A 751 22.19 -32.61 -6.27
N GLY A 752 21.36 -31.73 -6.83
CA GLY A 752 19.91 -31.74 -6.61
C GLY A 752 19.43 -31.04 -5.33
N THR A 753 20.33 -30.41 -4.58
CA THR A 753 19.98 -29.57 -3.42
C THR A 753 20.68 -28.22 -3.52
N VAL A 754 19.91 -27.15 -3.32
CA VAL A 754 20.41 -25.78 -3.22
C VAL A 754 20.04 -25.21 -1.86
N VAL A 755 20.96 -24.44 -1.28
CA VAL A 755 20.81 -23.81 0.03
C VAL A 755 21.03 -22.31 -0.11
N SER A 756 20.20 -21.53 0.56
CA SER A 756 20.44 -20.12 0.81
C SER A 756 20.65 -19.88 2.30
N ALA A 757 21.69 -19.13 2.63
CA ALA A 757 21.93 -18.63 3.98
C ALA A 757 21.49 -17.16 4.14
N SER A 758 20.86 -16.58 3.11
CA SER A 758 20.45 -15.17 3.06
C SER A 758 18.96 -14.99 2.75
N ALA A 759 18.16 -16.03 2.96
CA ALA A 759 16.72 -15.93 2.83
C ALA A 759 16.16 -15.01 3.93
N THR A 760 15.21 -14.14 3.61
CA THR A 760 14.62 -13.18 4.56
C THR A 760 13.11 -13.11 4.42
N TYR A 761 12.44 -12.77 5.53
CA TYR A 761 11.03 -12.42 5.54
C TYR A 761 10.83 -11.13 6.34
N SER A 762 10.17 -10.14 5.74
CA SER A 762 10.20 -8.77 6.26
C SER A 762 9.19 -8.45 7.36
N GLU A 763 8.30 -9.37 7.72
CA GLU A 763 7.20 -9.12 8.66
C GLU A 763 7.15 -10.07 9.87
N VAL A 764 6.40 -9.66 10.89
CA VAL A 764 6.04 -10.46 12.07
C VAL A 764 4.95 -11.48 11.74
N GLY A 765 4.98 -12.62 12.44
CA GLY A 765 4.03 -13.72 12.28
C GLY A 765 4.48 -14.77 11.26
N PRO A 766 3.70 -15.84 11.11
CA PRO A 766 3.95 -16.90 10.14
C PRO A 766 3.48 -16.50 8.75
N PHE A 767 4.13 -17.09 7.76
CA PHE A 767 3.65 -17.08 6.39
C PHE A 767 3.68 -18.47 5.80
N THR A 768 2.90 -18.70 4.75
CA THR A 768 2.97 -19.91 3.93
C THR A 768 3.83 -19.59 2.71
N GLY A 769 4.95 -20.27 2.56
CA GLY A 769 5.87 -20.12 1.43
C GLY A 769 5.71 -21.26 0.42
N GLN A 770 5.82 -20.92 -0.86
CA GLN A 770 5.89 -21.87 -1.96
C GLN A 770 6.91 -21.39 -2.99
N LEU A 771 7.67 -22.32 -3.57
CA LEU A 771 8.68 -22.04 -4.58
C LEU A 771 8.32 -22.70 -5.91
N PHE A 772 8.62 -22.00 -7.00
CA PHE A 772 8.43 -22.45 -8.38
C PHE A 772 9.73 -22.32 -9.15
N ASP A 773 10.17 -23.41 -9.75
CA ASP A 773 11.20 -23.41 -10.80
C ASP A 773 10.52 -23.32 -12.16
N THR A 774 10.59 -22.14 -12.75
CA THR A 774 10.04 -21.82 -14.08
C THR A 774 11.14 -21.71 -15.13
N ALA A 775 12.32 -22.29 -14.88
CA ALA A 775 13.47 -22.17 -15.78
C ALA A 775 13.99 -23.55 -16.22
N PHE A 776 14.04 -24.52 -15.31
CA PHE A 776 14.69 -25.81 -15.55
C PHE A 776 14.14 -26.55 -16.78
N ALA A 777 12.82 -26.60 -16.93
CA ALA A 777 12.13 -27.25 -18.04
C ALA A 777 11.58 -26.27 -19.09
N ARG A 778 12.16 -25.07 -19.18
CA ARG A 778 11.69 -24.00 -20.08
C ARG A 778 11.82 -24.33 -21.57
N VAL A 779 12.56 -25.39 -21.93
CA VAL A 779 12.61 -25.89 -23.31
C VAL A 779 11.20 -26.17 -23.87
N ASP A 780 10.27 -26.54 -22.99
CA ASP A 780 8.87 -26.87 -23.31
C ASP A 780 7.92 -25.65 -23.25
N SER A 781 8.43 -24.42 -23.13
CA SER A 781 7.58 -23.23 -22.96
C SER A 781 6.76 -22.84 -24.20
N GLY A 782 7.06 -23.40 -25.38
CA GLY A 782 6.43 -23.08 -26.66
C GLY A 782 5.70 -24.25 -27.32
N ASP A 783 5.61 -25.41 -26.66
CA ASP A 783 5.15 -26.67 -27.27
C ASP A 783 3.68 -27.01 -26.88
N GLY A 784 3.03 -26.14 -26.10
CA GLY A 784 1.67 -26.35 -25.58
C GLY A 784 1.62 -27.15 -24.27
N THR A 785 2.75 -27.42 -23.63
CA THR A 785 2.82 -27.84 -22.22
C THR A 785 2.39 -26.69 -21.32
N SER A 786 1.50 -26.94 -20.35
CA SER A 786 0.98 -25.89 -19.47
C SER A 786 2.09 -25.25 -18.63
N ALA A 787 2.07 -23.93 -18.54
CA ALA A 787 2.97 -23.17 -17.68
C ALA A 787 2.46 -23.15 -16.24
N ASP A 788 2.40 -24.34 -15.63
CA ASP A 788 1.95 -24.58 -14.26
C ASP A 788 2.61 -25.82 -13.65
N CYS A 789 2.29 -26.12 -12.38
CA CYS A 789 2.83 -27.26 -11.64
C CYS A 789 2.44 -28.65 -12.21
N SER A 790 1.41 -28.71 -13.05
CA SER A 790 1.02 -29.94 -13.76
C SER A 790 1.77 -30.12 -15.08
N GLY A 791 2.23 -29.03 -15.68
CA GLY A 791 3.05 -29.01 -16.88
C GLY A 791 4.53 -28.84 -16.55
N TRP A 792 5.18 -27.81 -17.10
CA TRP A 792 6.64 -27.72 -17.11
C TRP A 792 7.25 -27.02 -15.88
N TRP A 793 6.46 -26.49 -14.93
CA TRP A 793 7.03 -25.94 -13.68
C TRP A 793 7.34 -27.05 -12.67
N VAL A 794 8.42 -26.87 -11.90
CA VAL A 794 8.69 -27.68 -10.71
C VAL A 794 8.27 -26.90 -9.47
N CYS A 795 7.35 -27.42 -8.70
CA CYS A 795 6.77 -26.70 -7.58
C CYS A 795 7.09 -27.37 -6.25
N SER A 796 7.28 -26.58 -5.19
CA SER A 796 7.17 -27.08 -3.82
C SER A 796 5.69 -27.16 -3.41
N PRO A 797 5.34 -27.96 -2.39
CA PRO A 797 4.09 -27.73 -1.67
C PRO A 797 4.13 -26.36 -0.99
N ALA A 798 2.95 -25.84 -0.64
CA ALA A 798 2.82 -24.69 0.25
C ALA A 798 3.17 -25.13 1.68
N VAL A 799 4.20 -24.53 2.27
CA VAL A 799 4.72 -24.89 3.60
C VAL A 799 4.58 -23.70 4.53
N ALA A 800 4.06 -23.91 5.73
CA ALA A 800 4.05 -22.89 6.76
C ALA A 800 5.49 -22.67 7.28
N ILE A 801 5.96 -21.42 7.20
CA ILE A 801 7.29 -21.00 7.60
C ILE A 801 7.15 -20.04 8.77
N GLY A 802 7.53 -20.56 9.93
CA GLY A 802 8.07 -19.81 11.05
C GLY A 802 7.20 -18.86 11.81
N ARG A 803 7.75 -18.42 12.94
CA ARG A 803 7.21 -17.34 13.76
C ARG A 803 8.23 -16.21 13.75
N PHE A 804 7.94 -15.18 12.96
CA PHE A 804 8.80 -14.02 12.91
C PHE A 804 8.40 -13.00 14.01
N ILE A 805 9.39 -12.45 14.71
CA ILE A 805 9.23 -11.43 15.77
C ILE A 805 9.90 -10.12 15.31
N PRO A 806 9.65 -8.96 15.93
CA PRO A 806 10.43 -7.76 15.64
C PRO A 806 11.92 -8.04 15.86
N ASP A 807 12.75 -7.41 15.02
CA ASP A 807 14.19 -7.41 15.22
C ASP A 807 14.58 -6.53 16.41
N HIS A 808 14.02 -5.32 16.44
CA HIS A 808 14.21 -4.38 17.54
C HIS A 808 13.03 -3.40 17.65
N PHE A 809 13.05 -2.59 18.71
CA PHE A 809 12.19 -1.44 18.89
C PHE A 809 12.97 -0.14 18.71
N ASP A 810 12.37 0.82 18.02
CA ASP A 810 12.77 2.22 18.07
C ASP A 810 11.97 2.96 19.13
N LEU A 811 12.63 3.79 19.94
CA LEU A 811 11.96 4.68 20.88
C LEU A 811 12.01 6.13 20.41
N SER A 812 10.88 6.82 20.48
CA SER A 812 10.76 8.25 20.17
C SER A 812 9.84 8.97 21.15
N ASN A 813 9.81 10.31 21.10
CA ASN A 813 8.92 11.16 21.88
C ASN A 813 8.98 10.92 23.40
N GLY A 814 10.18 10.61 23.91
CA GLY A 814 10.42 10.44 25.35
C GLY A 814 10.18 11.73 26.12
N THR A 815 9.33 11.67 27.15
CA THR A 815 8.97 12.79 28.01
C THR A 815 8.89 12.36 29.46
N LEU A 816 9.34 13.25 30.34
CA LEU A 816 9.22 13.15 31.78
C LEU A 816 8.53 14.43 32.28
N THR A 817 7.29 14.29 32.76
CA THR A 817 6.49 15.42 33.26
C THR A 817 6.45 15.36 34.78
N ASN A 818 6.91 16.43 35.42
CA ASN A 818 6.85 16.57 36.86
C ASN A 818 5.42 16.66 37.38
N ARG A 819 5.22 16.20 38.63
CA ARG A 819 3.95 16.33 39.36
C ARG A 819 2.76 15.90 38.52
N GLY A 820 2.83 14.67 38.03
CA GLY A 820 1.92 14.10 37.04
C GLY A 820 0.47 13.98 37.51
N ASP A 821 0.21 14.16 38.81
CA ASP A 821 -1.12 14.25 39.42
C ASP A 821 -1.75 15.64 39.35
N VAL A 822 -1.00 16.69 39.02
CA VAL A 822 -1.49 18.08 38.98
C VAL A 822 -1.51 18.61 37.55
N ALA A 823 -2.71 18.77 36.98
CA ALA A 823 -2.88 19.31 35.64
C ALA A 823 -2.31 20.73 35.56
N THR A 824 -1.65 21.07 34.44
CA THR A 824 -1.09 22.41 34.15
C THR A 824 0.02 22.87 35.09
N CYS A 825 0.55 21.98 35.94
CA CYS A 825 1.66 22.32 36.80
C CYS A 825 2.95 22.60 36.00
N ALA A 826 3.60 23.73 36.30
CA ALA A 826 4.85 24.15 35.65
C ALA A 826 6.08 23.96 36.56
N ASP A 827 5.91 23.33 37.73
CA ASP A 827 7.01 23.03 38.64
C ASP A 827 8.03 22.10 37.96
N ASN A 828 9.31 22.37 38.16
CA ASN A 828 10.41 21.61 37.56
C ASN A 828 10.99 20.52 38.48
N PHE A 829 10.23 20.15 39.51
CA PHE A 829 10.58 19.13 40.50
C PHE A 829 9.35 18.27 40.81
N THR A 830 9.56 17.09 41.39
CA THR A 830 8.50 16.26 41.97
C THR A 830 8.90 15.86 43.40
N TYR A 831 7.96 15.77 44.33
CA TYR A 831 8.27 15.26 45.67
C TYR A 831 8.47 13.74 45.67
N THR A 832 9.34 13.20 46.52
CA THR A 832 9.37 11.74 46.74
C THR A 832 8.03 11.29 47.35
N GLY A 833 7.48 10.21 46.81
CA GLY A 833 6.12 9.73 47.08
C GLY A 833 5.05 10.32 46.16
N GLU A 834 5.30 11.47 45.50
CA GLU A 834 4.40 12.09 44.53
C GLU A 834 4.63 11.49 43.13
N PRO A 835 3.58 11.29 42.32
CA PRO A 835 3.74 10.76 40.98
C PRO A 835 4.30 11.80 40.00
N PHE A 836 5.14 11.34 39.09
CA PHE A 836 5.52 12.01 37.84
C PHE A 836 5.07 11.14 36.66
N ARG A 837 4.90 11.74 35.48
CA ARG A 837 4.42 11.01 34.29
C ARG A 837 5.58 10.74 33.34
N LEU A 838 5.76 9.48 32.97
CA LEU A 838 6.66 9.03 31.92
C LEU A 838 5.84 8.71 30.67
N ALA A 839 6.25 9.19 29.49
CA ALA A 839 5.62 8.81 28.23
C ALA A 839 6.64 8.74 27.07
N PHE A 840 6.44 7.80 26.16
CA PHE A 840 7.26 7.61 24.96
C PHE A 840 6.48 6.78 23.92
N THR A 841 7.01 6.66 22.71
CA THR A 841 6.45 5.79 21.65
C THR A 841 7.47 4.74 21.27
N LEU A 842 7.04 3.47 21.19
CA LEU A 842 7.84 2.41 20.58
C LEU A 842 7.30 2.08 19.19
N THR A 843 8.20 1.81 18.26
CA THR A 843 7.91 1.27 16.92
C THR A 843 8.64 -0.05 16.76
N ALA A 844 7.94 -1.12 16.42
CA ALA A 844 8.50 -2.43 16.11
C ALA A 844 9.10 -2.41 14.72
N ARG A 845 10.36 -2.84 14.59
CA ARG A 845 11.14 -2.80 13.35
C ARG A 845 11.60 -4.18 12.93
N ASN A 846 11.74 -4.38 11.63
CA ASN A 846 12.54 -5.45 11.07
C ASN A 846 14.02 -5.01 10.97
N ALA A 847 14.90 -5.94 10.59
CA ALA A 847 16.34 -5.68 10.48
C ALA A 847 16.71 -4.55 9.50
N ALA A 848 15.85 -4.24 8.53
CA ALA A 848 16.04 -3.15 7.57
C ALA A 848 15.48 -1.79 8.05
N GLY A 849 14.94 -1.72 9.27
CA GLY A 849 14.35 -0.51 9.85
C GLY A 849 12.93 -0.19 9.39
N ALA A 850 12.28 -1.07 8.61
CA ALA A 850 10.87 -0.91 8.27
C ALA A 850 9.97 -1.36 9.43
N THR A 851 8.81 -0.72 9.59
CA THR A 851 7.86 -1.07 10.66
C THR A 851 7.22 -2.42 10.41
N THR A 852 7.20 -3.28 11.43
CA THR A 852 6.52 -4.59 11.41
C THR A 852 5.07 -4.45 11.85
N LYS A 853 4.17 -4.27 10.89
CA LYS A 853 2.76 -3.96 11.12
C LYS A 853 1.99 -5.08 11.79
N ASN A 854 2.37 -6.33 11.53
CA ASN A 854 1.75 -7.49 12.17
C ASN A 854 2.05 -7.57 13.67
N TYR A 855 3.01 -6.79 14.20
CA TYR A 855 3.19 -6.65 15.64
C TYR A 855 2.06 -5.79 16.23
N ASP A 856 0.94 -6.46 16.48
CA ASP A 856 -0.34 -5.85 16.83
C ASP A 856 -0.99 -6.62 17.98
N ALA A 857 -1.62 -5.89 18.91
CA ALA A 857 -2.26 -6.48 20.08
C ALA A 857 -3.57 -7.21 19.73
N THR A 858 -4.34 -6.70 18.77
CA THR A 858 -5.61 -7.30 18.31
C THR A 858 -5.36 -8.62 17.58
N ALA A 859 -4.27 -8.66 16.80
CA ALA A 859 -3.85 -9.87 16.10
C ALA A 859 -3.12 -10.89 17.01
N GLY A 860 -2.84 -10.53 18.26
CA GLY A 860 -2.20 -11.39 19.27
C GLY A 860 -0.69 -11.60 19.10
N TRP A 861 -0.04 -10.85 18.20
CA TRP A 861 1.39 -10.97 17.91
C TRP A 861 2.27 -10.00 18.69
N ALA A 862 1.69 -8.93 19.24
CA ALA A 862 2.41 -8.06 20.17
C ALA A 862 2.62 -8.77 21.51
N ARG A 863 3.88 -8.80 21.96
CA ARG A 863 4.33 -9.60 23.11
C ARG A 863 4.95 -8.74 24.21
N LEU A 864 4.72 -7.42 24.13
CA LEU A 864 5.02 -6.42 25.14
C LEU A 864 3.75 -5.59 25.41
N ASP A 865 3.13 -5.76 26.58
CA ASP A 865 1.91 -5.04 26.94
C ASP A 865 2.20 -3.95 27.98
N GLY A 866 2.16 -2.69 27.55
CA GLY A 866 2.36 -1.54 28.43
C GLY A 866 1.14 -1.11 29.23
N SER A 867 -0.03 -1.71 28.99
CA SER A 867 -1.23 -1.43 29.80
C SER A 867 -1.15 -2.08 31.19
N GLN A 868 -0.30 -3.08 31.36
CA GLN A 868 -0.16 -3.84 32.59
C GLN A 868 0.87 -3.19 33.52
N GLY A 869 0.44 -2.62 34.64
CA GLY A 869 1.33 -1.97 35.61
C GLY A 869 2.47 -2.87 36.12
N ALA A 870 2.25 -4.18 36.21
CA ALA A 870 3.29 -5.14 36.61
C ALA A 870 4.50 -5.16 35.64
N LYS A 871 4.29 -4.84 34.36
CA LYS A 871 5.36 -4.81 33.34
C LYS A 871 6.23 -3.55 33.41
N TRP A 872 5.83 -2.55 34.20
CA TRP A 872 6.59 -1.32 34.42
C TRP A 872 7.53 -1.38 35.63
N VAL A 873 7.54 -2.48 36.39
CA VAL A 873 8.28 -2.53 37.67
C VAL A 873 9.49 -3.46 37.56
N GLN A 874 10.67 -2.86 37.32
CA GLN A 874 11.96 -3.51 37.55
C GLN A 874 13.07 -2.48 37.79
N GLY A 875 13.20 -2.05 39.05
CA GLY A 875 14.27 -1.16 39.52
C GLY A 875 15.54 -1.93 39.94
N THR A 876 15.98 -2.89 39.13
CA THR A 876 17.17 -3.72 39.38
C THR A 876 18.02 -3.81 38.11
N SER A 877 19.31 -4.18 38.23
CA SER A 877 20.22 -4.32 37.08
C SER A 877 19.80 -5.39 36.08
N ALA A 878 19.02 -6.39 36.50
CA ALA A 878 18.45 -7.35 35.56
C ALA A 878 17.32 -6.71 34.74
N VAL A 879 17.44 -6.77 33.41
CA VAL A 879 16.40 -6.41 32.43
C VAL A 879 15.55 -7.65 32.18
N GLY A 880 14.29 -7.66 32.62
CA GLY A 880 13.39 -8.81 32.48
C GLY A 880 12.66 -8.82 31.14
N ALA A 881 12.40 -10.02 30.62
CA ALA A 881 11.57 -10.21 29.43
C ALA A 881 10.11 -9.84 29.69
N GLY A 882 9.46 -9.27 28.68
CA GLY A 882 8.09 -8.76 28.75
C GLY A 882 7.90 -7.46 29.54
N ASN A 883 8.99 -6.78 29.95
CA ASN A 883 8.95 -5.59 30.81
C ASN A 883 9.46 -4.33 30.10
N ILE A 884 9.02 -3.16 30.58
CA ILE A 884 9.48 -1.83 30.14
C ILE A 884 10.82 -1.45 30.78
N ASN A 885 11.08 -1.96 31.98
CA ASN A 885 12.32 -1.78 32.73
C ASN A 885 12.71 -0.30 32.88
N PRO A 886 11.97 0.54 33.62
CA PRO A 886 12.42 1.88 34.00
C PRO A 886 13.38 1.82 35.20
N TRP A 887 14.46 2.60 35.16
CA TRP A 887 15.35 2.83 36.31
C TRP A 887 16.11 4.15 36.13
N GLY A 888 16.74 4.64 37.20
CA GLY A 888 17.35 5.95 37.19
C GLY A 888 18.46 6.12 38.21
N ILE A 889 19.21 7.19 38.03
CA ILE A 889 20.43 7.52 38.77
C ILE A 889 20.41 9.01 39.15
N ASN A 890 21.00 9.35 40.30
CA ASN A 890 21.31 10.73 40.65
C ASN A 890 22.68 11.11 40.07
N LEU A 891 22.71 11.98 39.07
CA LEU A 891 23.96 12.38 38.42
C LEU A 891 24.81 13.33 39.26
N THR A 892 24.25 13.94 40.31
CA THR A 892 25.03 14.83 41.20
C THR A 892 26.11 14.08 41.98
N ASN A 893 25.90 12.78 42.25
CA ASN A 893 26.82 11.95 43.02
C ASN A 893 26.98 10.53 42.44
N ASN A 894 26.57 10.30 41.18
CA ASN A 894 26.56 9.01 40.51
C ASN A 894 25.94 7.88 41.35
N ALA A 895 24.89 8.17 42.12
CA ALA A 895 24.25 7.17 42.98
C ALA A 895 23.00 6.59 42.30
N PRO A 896 23.00 5.28 41.96
CA PRO A 896 21.81 4.59 41.43
C PRO A 896 20.63 4.71 42.39
N LEU A 897 19.41 4.75 41.86
CA LEU A 897 18.22 4.65 42.67
C LEU A 897 18.17 3.26 43.33
N ALA A 898 18.04 3.20 44.65
CA ALA A 898 17.95 1.93 45.35
C ALA A 898 16.80 1.06 44.82
N ALA A 899 17.04 -0.25 44.74
CA ALA A 899 16.09 -1.18 44.18
C ALA A 899 14.74 -1.16 44.91
N GLY A 900 13.65 -1.29 44.16
CA GLY A 900 12.28 -1.26 44.70
C GLY A 900 11.76 0.12 45.08
N ARG A 901 12.56 1.19 44.95
CA ARG A 901 12.11 2.56 45.19
C ARG A 901 11.20 3.09 44.09
N LEU A 902 11.32 2.62 42.85
CA LEU A 902 10.46 3.06 41.76
C LEU A 902 9.21 2.18 41.70
N ALA A 903 8.03 2.79 41.70
CA ALA A 903 6.75 2.09 41.65
C ALA A 903 5.77 2.75 40.67
N VAL A 904 4.79 1.98 40.21
CA VAL A 904 3.64 2.51 39.47
C VAL A 904 2.67 3.15 40.45
N TRP A 905 2.28 4.39 40.16
CA TRP A 905 1.30 5.11 40.96
C TRP A 905 -0.09 4.52 40.76
N SER A 906 -0.79 4.22 41.86
CA SER A 906 -2.14 3.66 41.87
C SER A 906 -3.17 4.53 42.59
N GLY A 907 -2.81 5.77 42.97
CA GLY A 907 -3.71 6.70 43.64
C GLY A 907 -4.73 7.32 42.68
N SER A 908 -5.95 7.55 43.17
CA SER A 908 -7.05 8.16 42.40
C SER A 908 -6.92 9.70 42.40
N SER A 909 -6.10 10.24 41.50
CA SER A 909 -6.15 11.66 41.13
C SER A 909 -6.97 11.80 39.86
N VAL A 910 -8.21 12.27 39.99
CA VAL A 910 -9.21 12.35 38.90
C VAL A 910 -8.65 13.14 37.71
N GLY A 911 -8.38 12.46 36.59
CA GLY A 911 -8.18 13.08 35.27
C GLY A 911 -6.75 13.48 34.86
N VAL A 912 -5.71 13.25 35.68
CA VAL A 912 -4.31 13.67 35.34
C VAL A 912 -3.35 12.48 35.31
N CYS A 913 -3.33 11.66 36.37
CA CYS A 913 -2.65 10.37 36.37
C CYS A 913 -3.63 9.25 36.01
N SER A 914 -3.46 8.67 34.83
CA SER A 914 -4.23 7.51 34.38
C SER A 914 -3.50 6.20 34.67
N ALA A 915 -4.23 5.09 34.55
CA ALA A 915 -3.62 3.76 34.49
C ALA A 915 -2.57 3.70 33.37
N PRO A 916 -1.55 2.82 33.50
CA PRO A 916 -0.57 2.59 32.46
C PRO A 916 -1.20 2.29 31.10
N ALA A 917 -0.56 2.76 30.04
CA ALA A 917 -0.97 2.56 28.66
C ALA A 917 0.21 2.07 27.81
N GLY A 918 -0.11 1.36 26.72
CA GLY A 918 0.89 0.83 25.77
C GLY A 918 0.34 -0.33 24.96
N ALA A 919 -0.76 -0.10 24.24
CA ALA A 919 -1.35 -1.08 23.33
C ALA A 919 -0.80 -0.90 21.91
N TRP A 920 -0.40 -2.01 21.30
CA TRP A 920 0.17 -2.04 19.95
C TRP A 920 -0.89 -2.02 18.87
N PHE A 921 -0.71 -1.13 17.91
CA PHE A 921 -1.49 -1.10 16.69
C PHE A 921 -0.55 -0.93 15.50
N GLN A 922 -0.61 -1.87 14.55
CA GLN A 922 0.15 -1.80 13.29
C GLN A 922 1.66 -1.52 13.50
N GLY A 923 2.28 -2.16 14.50
CA GLY A 923 3.71 -2.03 14.76
C GLY A 923 4.14 -0.77 15.52
N ALA A 924 3.22 0.00 16.11
CA ALA A 924 3.55 1.12 17.00
C ALA A 924 2.66 1.16 18.25
N ALA A 925 3.20 1.69 19.35
CA ALA A 925 2.47 1.88 20.61
C ALA A 925 2.99 3.12 21.36
N SER A 926 2.06 3.94 21.86
CA SER A 926 2.37 5.01 22.81
C SER A 926 2.28 4.48 24.25
N PHE A 927 3.41 4.48 24.93
CA PHE A 927 3.53 4.05 26.32
C PHE A 927 3.44 5.26 27.23
N ALA A 928 2.66 5.14 28.31
CA ALA A 928 2.61 6.16 29.35
C ALA A 928 2.26 5.53 30.70
N ALA A 929 2.92 5.98 31.76
CA ALA A 929 2.58 5.59 33.12
C ALA A 929 2.92 6.72 34.09
N CYS A 930 2.12 6.87 35.16
CA CYS A 930 2.54 7.63 36.32
C CYS A 930 3.40 6.72 37.21
N LEU A 931 4.61 7.17 37.49
CA LEU A 931 5.56 6.50 38.38
C LEU A 931 5.84 7.40 39.56
N ASN A 932 6.19 6.82 40.71
CA ASN A 932 6.71 7.57 41.84
C ASN A 932 7.98 6.91 42.38
N VAL A 933 8.85 7.73 42.96
CA VAL A 933 9.92 7.23 43.81
C VAL A 933 9.36 7.19 45.22
N THR A 934 9.21 6.00 45.78
CA THR A 934 8.69 5.79 47.14
C THR A 934 9.52 6.58 48.14
N ARG A 935 8.84 7.21 49.10
CA ARG A 935 9.46 8.08 50.09
C ARG A 935 10.19 7.24 51.16
N ASN A 936 11.37 7.68 51.59
CA ASN A 936 12.03 7.11 52.76
C ASN A 936 11.36 7.57 54.07
N ALA A 937 11.45 6.74 55.11
CA ALA A 937 10.94 7.06 56.44
C ALA A 937 11.76 8.17 57.13
N THR A 938 13.04 8.30 56.78
CA THR A 938 13.92 9.39 57.18
C THR A 938 14.10 10.38 56.04
N ALA A 939 14.31 11.65 56.38
CA ALA A 939 14.55 12.69 55.38
C ALA A 939 15.83 12.41 54.59
N GLU A 940 15.71 12.33 53.27
CA GLU A 940 16.83 12.10 52.35
C GLU A 940 17.18 13.37 51.58
N ASN A 941 18.45 13.49 51.16
CA ASN A 941 18.88 14.63 50.38
C ASN A 941 18.19 14.67 49.01
N SER A 942 18.01 15.88 48.48
CA SER A 942 17.38 16.07 47.18
C SER A 942 18.21 15.50 46.03
N TYR A 943 17.52 14.96 45.03
CA TYR A 943 18.11 14.52 43.77
C TYR A 943 18.07 15.70 42.82
N GLU A 944 19.16 16.46 42.70
CA GLU A 944 19.19 17.68 41.87
C GLU A 944 19.28 17.36 40.36
N GLN A 945 19.75 16.17 40.00
CA GLN A 945 19.82 15.69 38.62
C GLN A 945 19.43 14.21 38.53
N PHE A 946 18.16 13.90 38.84
CA PHE A 946 17.62 12.55 38.69
C PHE A 946 17.33 12.26 37.22
N ARG A 947 18.07 11.31 36.62
CA ARG A 947 17.87 10.90 35.23
C ARG A 947 17.20 9.53 35.18
N LEU A 948 16.14 9.42 34.39
CA LEU A 948 15.37 8.18 34.22
C LEU A 948 15.52 7.66 32.79
N GLY A 949 15.67 6.35 32.65
CA GLY A 949 15.70 5.66 31.36
C GLY A 949 14.93 4.35 31.38
N VAL A 950 14.70 3.80 30.19
CA VAL A 950 13.97 2.53 29.98
C VAL A 950 14.77 1.55 29.14
N ALA A 951 14.49 0.26 29.30
CA ALA A 951 15.01 -0.80 28.45
C ALA A 951 13.89 -1.83 28.15
N PRO A 952 12.92 -1.49 27.30
CA PRO A 952 11.83 -2.39 26.96
C PRO A 952 12.33 -3.68 26.31
N VAL A 953 11.83 -4.81 26.79
CA VAL A 953 12.07 -6.14 26.24
C VAL A 953 10.75 -6.88 26.19
N ASP A 954 10.38 -7.43 25.03
CA ASP A 954 9.16 -8.23 24.93
C ASP A 954 9.33 -9.67 25.45
N GLU A 955 8.25 -10.45 25.51
CA GLU A 955 8.31 -11.83 26.03
C GLU A 955 9.09 -12.80 25.13
N ASP A 956 9.35 -12.43 23.88
CA ASP A 956 10.18 -13.22 22.95
C ASP A 956 11.63 -12.73 22.89
N GLY A 957 11.92 -11.64 23.62
CA GLY A 957 13.22 -11.03 23.79
C GLY A 957 13.64 -10.12 22.64
N ALA A 958 12.70 -9.48 21.94
CA ALA A 958 12.96 -8.30 21.13
C ALA A 958 13.24 -7.11 22.07
N THR A 959 14.27 -6.32 21.76
CA THR A 959 14.76 -5.22 22.63
C THR A 959 14.86 -3.91 21.85
N LEU A 960 15.21 -2.80 22.51
CA LEU A 960 15.78 -1.65 21.78
C LEU A 960 17.07 -2.07 21.05
N ALA A 961 17.39 -1.37 19.96
CA ALA A 961 18.71 -1.50 19.34
C ALA A 961 19.81 -1.20 20.37
N THR A 962 20.86 -2.01 20.43
CA THR A 962 21.93 -1.87 21.43
C THR A 962 22.64 -0.52 21.38
N THR A 963 22.70 0.08 20.19
CA THR A 963 23.25 1.43 19.95
C THR A 963 22.37 2.56 20.50
N ALA A 964 21.13 2.28 20.91
CA ALA A 964 20.23 3.27 21.46
C ALA A 964 20.45 3.54 22.96
N PHE A 965 21.18 2.69 23.69
CA PHE A 965 21.37 2.88 25.13
C PHE A 965 22.32 4.06 25.44
N THR A 966 21.89 4.97 26.31
CA THR A 966 22.56 6.25 26.62
C THR A 966 22.66 6.56 28.11
N LEU A 967 22.14 5.68 28.97
CA LEU A 967 22.14 5.82 30.42
C LEU A 967 22.73 4.56 31.05
N ASP A 968 23.76 4.77 31.85
CA ASP A 968 24.29 3.84 32.85
C ASP A 968 23.51 4.05 34.16
N ALA A 969 22.45 3.27 34.40
CA ALA A 969 21.53 3.51 35.52
C ALA A 969 22.03 2.86 36.82
N ASP A 970 22.87 1.83 36.74
CA ASP A 970 23.49 1.17 37.90
C ASP A 970 24.94 1.56 38.18
N ASN A 971 25.49 2.47 37.37
CA ASN A 971 26.86 2.98 37.48
C ASN A 971 27.91 1.87 37.35
N SER A 972 27.67 0.91 36.44
CA SER A 972 28.58 -0.20 36.12
C SER A 972 29.62 0.15 35.04
N GLY A 973 29.51 1.31 34.42
CA GLY A 973 30.37 1.78 33.33
C GLY A 973 29.88 1.44 31.93
N SER A 974 28.68 0.85 31.78
CA SER A 974 28.07 0.52 30.49
C SER A 974 26.64 1.04 30.43
N ASN A 975 26.24 1.62 29.29
CA ASN A 975 24.84 2.04 29.12
C ASN A 975 23.94 0.84 28.87
N GLU A 976 22.93 0.67 29.70
CA GLU A 976 21.96 -0.41 29.66
C GLU A 976 20.51 0.08 29.50
N ARG A 977 20.29 1.41 29.50
CA ARG A 977 18.98 2.03 29.28
C ARG A 977 19.06 3.22 28.32
N LEU A 978 17.95 3.53 27.66
CA LEU A 978 17.80 4.76 26.89
C LEU A 978 17.20 5.84 27.81
N ALA A 979 17.90 6.96 27.97
CA ALA A 979 17.43 8.08 28.79
C ALA A 979 16.20 8.77 28.19
N LEU A 980 15.20 9.07 29.03
CA LEU A 980 13.97 9.76 28.65
C LEU A 980 13.87 11.19 29.16
N GLY A 981 14.55 11.50 30.27
CA GLY A 981 14.55 12.86 30.82
C GLY A 981 15.31 12.96 32.14
N THR A 982 15.54 14.20 32.55
CA THR A 982 16.16 14.55 33.83
C THR A 982 15.19 15.44 34.61
N THR A 983 15.09 15.22 35.92
CA THR A 983 14.28 16.05 36.81
C THR A 983 14.91 16.18 38.20
N ARG A 984 14.24 16.92 39.09
CA ARG A 984 14.58 17.07 40.49
C ARG A 984 13.59 16.30 41.36
N LEU A 985 14.09 15.50 42.30
CA LEU A 985 13.26 14.84 43.31
C LEU A 985 13.55 15.42 44.69
N LEU A 986 12.50 15.87 45.39
CA LEU A 986 12.61 16.54 46.68
C LEU A 986 11.97 15.71 47.78
N HIS A 987 12.64 15.57 48.93
CA HIS A 987 11.98 15.05 50.13
C HIS A 987 11.27 16.21 50.85
N GLY A 988 9.95 16.27 50.75
CA GLY A 988 9.16 17.45 51.15
C GLY A 988 8.42 17.34 52.49
N ARG A 989 8.10 18.47 53.11
CA ARG A 989 7.15 18.59 54.24
C ARG A 989 6.29 19.84 54.12
N LEU A 990 5.16 19.86 54.82
CA LEU A 990 4.40 21.08 55.10
C LEU A 990 4.80 21.62 56.48
N SER A 991 5.12 22.91 56.60
CA SER A 991 5.45 23.57 57.88
C SER A 991 4.32 24.51 58.28
N LEU A 992 3.88 24.42 59.54
CA LEU A 992 3.02 25.42 60.19
C LEU A 992 3.77 26.00 61.38
N ASP A 993 3.97 27.32 61.38
CA ASP A 993 4.63 28.01 62.48
C ASP A 993 3.62 28.51 63.52
N ASN A 994 4.09 28.75 64.74
CA ASN A 994 3.25 29.35 65.78
C ASN A 994 2.95 30.82 65.45
N ALA A 995 1.75 31.30 65.80
CA ALA A 995 1.41 32.72 65.71
C ALA A 995 0.75 33.23 66.99
N TYR A 996 0.91 34.53 67.22
CA TYR A 996 0.44 35.24 68.41
C TYR A 996 -0.24 36.53 67.98
N GLY A 997 -1.41 36.83 68.55
CA GLY A 997 -2.15 38.05 68.23
C GLY A 997 -3.25 38.37 69.23
N SER A 998 -3.97 39.45 68.98
CA SER A 998 -5.13 39.83 69.78
C SER A 998 -6.35 38.97 69.45
N GLU A 999 -7.17 38.70 70.45
CA GLU A 999 -8.47 38.04 70.37
C GLU A 999 -9.51 38.82 69.54
N ILE A 1000 -9.31 40.12 69.27
CA ILE A 1000 -10.21 40.94 68.46
C ILE A 1000 -9.75 41.13 67.00
N LEU A 1001 -8.64 40.51 66.58
CA LEU A 1001 -8.12 40.60 65.21
C LEU A 1001 -7.94 39.20 64.60
N PRO A 1002 -8.18 39.03 63.28
CA PRO A 1002 -7.80 37.81 62.58
C PRO A 1002 -6.30 37.56 62.71
N LEU A 1003 -5.90 36.31 62.92
CA LEU A 1003 -4.50 35.91 63.15
C LEU A 1003 -3.94 35.16 61.94
N PRO A 1004 -3.04 35.77 61.15
CA PRO A 1004 -2.30 35.06 60.10
C PRO A 1004 -1.33 34.04 60.69
N MET A 1005 -1.39 32.82 60.20
CA MET A 1005 -0.50 31.71 60.54
C MET A 1005 0.43 31.42 59.35
N PRO A 1006 1.76 31.46 59.51
CA PRO A 1006 2.69 31.09 58.44
C PRO A 1006 2.56 29.59 58.13
N MET A 1007 2.22 29.28 56.88
CA MET A 1007 2.15 27.92 56.36
C MET A 1007 2.91 27.85 55.03
N GLN A 1008 3.84 26.91 54.91
CA GLN A 1008 4.67 26.77 53.71
C GLN A 1008 5.19 25.35 53.46
N THR A 1009 5.43 24.98 52.20
CA THR A 1009 6.17 23.77 51.84
C THR A 1009 7.68 23.96 52.00
N GLN A 1010 8.35 22.93 52.48
CA GLN A 1010 9.78 22.86 52.69
C GLN A 1010 10.32 21.56 52.11
N TYR A 1011 11.62 21.50 51.85
CA TYR A 1011 12.31 20.30 51.41
C TYR A 1011 13.64 20.11 52.15
N TRP A 1012 14.06 18.86 52.28
CA TRP A 1012 15.29 18.52 52.98
C TRP A 1012 16.52 18.70 52.08
N ILE A 1013 17.53 19.38 52.61
CA ILE A 1013 18.84 19.49 52.01
C ILE A 1013 19.93 19.19 53.02
N THR A 1014 20.97 18.53 52.55
CA THR A 1014 22.20 18.30 53.32
C THR A 1014 23.33 19.12 52.72
N THR A 1015 23.92 20.01 53.51
CA THR A 1015 25.12 20.77 53.13
C THR A 1015 26.22 20.46 54.13
N SER A 1016 27.39 20.03 53.65
CA SER A 1016 28.57 19.73 54.49
C SER A 1016 28.28 18.78 55.67
N GLY A 1017 27.48 17.74 55.43
CA GLY A 1017 27.19 16.69 56.43
C GLY A 1017 26.09 17.03 57.45
N SER A 1018 25.50 18.23 57.42
CA SER A 1018 24.36 18.61 58.26
C SER A 1018 23.11 18.84 57.42
N GLY A 1019 21.98 18.29 57.86
CA GLY A 1019 20.70 18.39 57.18
C GLY A 1019 19.76 19.43 57.80
N TYR A 1020 19.06 20.18 56.96
CA TYR A 1020 18.05 21.15 57.38
C TYR A 1020 16.92 21.27 56.36
N TRP A 1021 15.81 21.88 56.79
CA TRP A 1021 14.64 22.11 55.96
C TRP A 1021 14.69 23.51 55.33
N ALA A 1022 14.79 23.56 54.01
CA ALA A 1022 14.74 24.78 53.22
C ALA A 1022 13.33 25.05 52.69
N ALA A 1023 12.97 26.32 52.47
CA ALA A 1023 11.68 26.68 51.87
C ALA A 1023 11.62 26.28 50.39
N ASN A 1024 10.54 25.64 49.94
CA ASN A 1024 10.37 25.32 48.52
C ASN A 1024 9.73 26.49 47.76
N ALA A 1025 10.53 27.52 47.47
CA ALA A 1025 10.06 28.72 46.78
C ALA A 1025 9.63 28.48 45.31
N GLN A 1026 9.86 27.29 44.76
CA GLN A 1026 9.46 26.92 43.40
C GLN A 1026 8.10 26.22 43.34
N ASP A 1027 7.53 25.82 44.47
CA ASP A 1027 6.24 25.14 44.50
C ASP A 1027 5.11 26.10 44.18
N SER A 1028 4.49 25.91 43.03
CA SER A 1028 3.33 26.68 42.59
C SER A 1028 2.05 25.86 42.48
N CYS A 1029 2.17 24.53 42.55
CA CYS A 1029 1.04 23.64 42.26
C CYS A 1029 0.50 22.89 43.48
N THR A 1030 1.20 22.85 44.62
CA THR A 1030 0.68 22.17 45.82
C THR A 1030 -0.55 22.91 46.31
N ALA A 1031 -1.66 22.20 46.49
CA ALA A 1031 -2.91 22.76 46.97
C ALA A 1031 -3.21 22.27 48.40
N VAL A 1032 -3.63 23.19 49.26
CA VAL A 1032 -4.16 22.89 50.59
C VAL A 1032 -5.67 23.12 50.62
N THR A 1033 -6.39 22.33 51.40
CA THR A 1033 -7.84 22.44 51.56
C THR A 1033 -8.19 22.80 52.99
N SER A 1034 -9.17 23.70 53.17
CA SER A 1034 -9.61 24.15 54.50
C SER A 1034 -10.22 23.00 55.32
N SER A 1035 -10.86 22.03 54.66
CA SER A 1035 -11.42 20.83 55.30
C SER A 1035 -10.37 19.88 55.89
N SER A 1036 -9.11 20.01 55.46
CA SER A 1036 -7.99 19.20 55.98
C SER A 1036 -7.29 19.86 57.16
N ILE A 1037 -7.72 21.06 57.57
CA ILE A 1037 -7.20 21.77 58.74
C ILE A 1037 -7.98 21.33 59.96
N SER A 1038 -7.26 20.96 61.02
CA SER A 1038 -7.84 20.57 62.30
C SER A 1038 -7.44 21.56 63.39
N LEU A 1039 -8.40 21.89 64.25
CA LEU A 1039 -8.19 22.69 65.44
C LEU A 1039 -8.43 21.79 66.66
N THR A 1040 -7.40 21.63 67.50
CA THR A 1040 -7.40 20.71 68.65
C THR A 1040 -6.72 21.35 69.85
N ASN A 1041 -6.81 20.70 71.02
CA ASN A 1041 -6.08 21.12 72.23
C ASN A 1041 -6.29 22.59 72.61
N TYR A 1042 -7.55 23.02 72.60
CA TYR A 1042 -8.00 24.32 73.08
C TYR A 1042 -7.61 24.51 74.55
N GLY A 1043 -7.25 25.73 74.95
CA GLY A 1043 -6.89 26.04 76.34
C GLY A 1043 -7.11 27.50 76.73
N ARG A 1044 -7.22 27.73 78.06
CA ARG A 1044 -7.76 28.96 78.70
C ARG A 1044 -9.23 29.20 78.34
N ASN A 1045 -9.58 30.41 77.91
CA ASN A 1045 -10.94 30.85 77.64
C ASN A 1045 -11.34 30.64 76.17
N LEU A 1046 -10.45 30.06 75.35
CA LEU A 1046 -10.74 29.74 73.95
C LEU A 1046 -11.38 28.35 73.83
N SER A 1047 -12.54 28.26 73.20
CA SER A 1047 -13.33 27.04 72.98
C SER A 1047 -13.51 26.72 71.49
N ALA A 1048 -13.97 25.49 71.20
CA ALA A 1048 -14.27 25.07 69.84
C ALA A 1048 -15.41 25.92 69.23
N GLY A 1049 -15.23 26.36 67.98
CA GLY A 1049 -16.19 27.20 67.27
C GLY A 1049 -16.00 28.71 67.44
N GLU A 1050 -15.21 29.16 68.42
CA GLU A 1050 -14.92 30.59 68.63
C GLU A 1050 -13.91 31.14 67.60
N THR A 1051 -13.03 30.30 67.07
CA THR A 1051 -12.16 30.64 65.94
C THR A 1051 -12.28 29.60 64.83
N THR A 1052 -12.19 30.05 63.59
CA THR A 1052 -12.32 29.22 62.39
C THR A 1052 -11.14 29.43 61.45
N PRO A 1053 -10.58 28.37 60.85
CA PRO A 1053 -9.53 28.51 59.85
C PRO A 1053 -10.10 29.04 58.54
N CYS A 1054 -9.38 29.95 57.90
CA CYS A 1054 -9.73 30.59 56.65
C CYS A 1054 -8.50 30.61 55.75
N LEU A 1055 -8.59 29.98 54.57
CA LEU A 1055 -7.59 30.13 53.51
C LEU A 1055 -7.99 31.36 52.68
N ARG A 1056 -7.22 32.44 52.76
CA ARG A 1056 -7.58 33.70 52.10
C ARG A 1056 -6.34 34.55 51.83
N ARG A 1057 -6.15 34.98 50.59
CA ARG A 1057 -5.03 35.83 50.18
C ARG A 1057 -5.26 37.29 50.63
N PRO A 1058 -4.20 38.10 50.78
CA PRO A 1058 -4.34 39.53 51.02
C PRO A 1058 -5.20 40.19 49.93
N GLY A 1059 -6.25 40.91 50.33
CA GLY A 1059 -7.19 41.58 49.41
C GLY A 1059 -8.47 40.80 49.08
N GLU A 1060 -8.55 39.51 49.38
CA GLU A 1060 -9.77 38.72 49.23
C GLU A 1060 -10.71 38.92 50.44
N THR A 1061 -12.03 38.93 50.22
CA THR A 1061 -13.03 39.13 51.30
C THR A 1061 -13.63 37.82 51.82
N LEU A 1062 -13.59 36.74 51.04
CA LEU A 1062 -14.18 35.44 51.36
C LEU A 1062 -13.10 34.37 51.60
N CYS A 1063 -13.41 33.37 52.43
CA CYS A 1063 -12.53 32.22 52.62
C CYS A 1063 -12.67 31.24 51.45
N ALA A 1064 -11.55 30.76 50.92
CA ALA A 1064 -11.51 29.74 49.89
C ALA A 1064 -11.58 28.33 50.51
N SER A 1065 -12.24 27.41 49.81
CA SER A 1065 -12.24 25.99 50.17
C SER A 1065 -10.87 25.34 49.94
N SER A 1066 -10.09 25.85 48.97
CA SER A 1066 -8.74 25.41 48.63
C SER A 1066 -7.84 26.57 48.22
N GLN A 1067 -6.53 26.44 48.44
CA GLN A 1067 -5.52 27.42 48.02
C GLN A 1067 -4.29 26.70 47.43
N SER A 1068 -3.90 27.04 46.20
CA SER A 1068 -2.61 26.62 45.63
C SER A 1068 -1.47 27.49 46.16
N ALA A 1069 -0.30 26.87 46.30
CA ALA A 1069 0.93 27.50 46.75
C ALA A 1069 1.33 28.67 45.83
N MET A 1070 1.89 29.72 46.42
CA MET A 1070 2.57 30.78 45.68
C MET A 1070 4.01 30.85 46.18
N GLY A 1071 4.91 30.18 45.46
CA GLY A 1071 6.29 30.01 45.89
C GLY A 1071 6.40 29.28 47.23
N GLY A 1072 5.66 28.17 47.34
CA GLY A 1072 5.60 27.32 48.51
C GLY A 1072 4.83 27.88 49.69
N LYS A 1073 4.24 29.09 49.60
CA LYS A 1073 3.54 29.73 50.72
C LYS A 1073 2.03 29.69 50.58
N PHE A 1074 1.35 29.61 51.72
CA PHE A 1074 -0.10 29.65 51.86
C PHE A 1074 -0.53 30.75 52.84
N SER A 1075 -1.78 31.20 52.72
CA SER A 1075 -2.34 32.29 53.53
C SER A 1075 -3.43 31.73 54.44
N LEU A 1076 -3.00 31.07 55.51
CA LEU A 1076 -3.89 30.61 56.57
C LEU A 1076 -4.14 31.74 57.58
N ILE A 1077 -5.39 32.06 57.82
CA ILE A 1077 -5.81 33.06 58.81
C ILE A 1077 -6.83 32.39 59.73
N LEU A 1078 -6.68 32.56 61.04
CA LEU A 1078 -7.71 32.20 62.00
C LEU A 1078 -8.60 33.41 62.27
N GLY A 1079 -9.91 33.21 62.26
CA GLY A 1079 -10.88 34.26 62.61
C GLY A 1079 -10.69 34.77 64.04
N ALA A 1080 -10.97 36.05 64.27
CA ALA A 1080 -10.87 36.66 65.60
C ALA A 1080 -11.86 35.98 66.57
N PRO A 1081 -11.40 35.43 67.71
CA PRO A 1081 -12.27 34.81 68.71
C PRO A 1081 -13.32 35.75 69.34
N GLY A 1082 -13.04 37.05 69.38
CA GLY A 1082 -13.83 38.05 70.08
C GLY A 1082 -13.34 38.34 71.51
N THR A 1083 -13.79 39.46 72.06
CA THR A 1083 -13.42 39.90 73.41
C THR A 1083 -13.80 38.87 74.47
N GLY A 1084 -12.86 38.51 75.35
CA GLY A 1084 -13.05 37.54 76.44
C GLY A 1084 -12.62 36.11 76.12
N ASN A 1085 -12.32 35.80 74.85
CA ASN A 1085 -11.93 34.47 74.39
C ASN A 1085 -10.40 34.35 74.24
N ASP A 1086 -9.63 34.75 75.26
CA ASP A 1086 -8.17 34.63 75.27
C ASP A 1086 -7.71 33.19 75.55
N GLY A 1087 -6.74 32.71 74.78
CA GLY A 1087 -6.30 31.32 74.90
C GLY A 1087 -5.46 30.83 73.74
N TRP A 1088 -5.39 29.51 73.57
CA TRP A 1088 -4.65 28.91 72.47
C TRP A 1088 -5.37 27.71 71.86
N VAL A 1089 -4.98 27.40 70.63
CA VAL A 1089 -5.42 26.21 69.90
C VAL A 1089 -4.25 25.64 69.10
N THR A 1090 -4.18 24.31 69.00
CA THR A 1090 -3.26 23.61 68.11
C THR A 1090 -3.89 23.47 66.73
N VAL A 1091 -3.17 23.96 65.72
CA VAL A 1091 -3.54 23.91 64.31
C VAL A 1091 -2.75 22.79 63.63
N GLY A 1092 -3.45 21.77 63.15
CA GLY A 1092 -2.88 20.66 62.39
C GLY A 1092 -3.39 20.64 60.95
N TYR A 1093 -2.67 19.94 60.08
CA TYR A 1093 -3.11 19.64 58.71
C TYR A 1093 -3.02 18.13 58.47
N ALA A 1094 -4.06 17.54 57.89
CA ALA A 1094 -4.15 16.11 57.60
C ALA A 1094 -3.31 15.72 56.36
N THR A 1095 -1.98 15.93 56.42
CA THR A 1095 -1.07 15.66 55.29
C THR A 1095 -1.14 14.20 54.83
N ALA A 1096 -1.24 13.23 55.75
CA ALA A 1096 -1.26 11.81 55.41
C ALA A 1096 -2.40 11.42 54.44
N THR A 1097 -3.52 12.13 54.48
CA THR A 1097 -4.67 11.89 53.60
C THR A 1097 -4.75 12.88 52.44
N ALA A 1098 -4.38 14.15 52.68
CA ALA A 1098 -4.55 15.22 51.69
C ALA A 1098 -3.31 15.46 50.81
N LEU A 1099 -2.11 15.18 51.33
CA LEU A 1099 -0.81 15.39 50.68
C LEU A 1099 0.17 14.28 51.12
N PRO A 1100 -0.09 13.00 50.80
CA PRO A 1100 0.64 11.85 51.35
C PRO A 1100 2.14 11.83 51.01
N TRP A 1101 2.56 12.61 50.02
CA TRP A 1101 3.96 12.79 49.63
C TRP A 1101 4.71 13.87 50.44
N LEU A 1102 4.06 14.56 51.38
CA LEU A 1102 4.72 15.48 52.32
C LEU A 1102 4.79 14.88 53.73
N ASP A 1103 5.92 15.08 54.42
CA ASP A 1103 6.07 14.64 55.81
C ASP A 1103 5.00 15.33 56.67
N PRO A 1104 4.51 14.66 57.72
CA PRO A 1104 3.56 15.24 58.66
C PRO A 1104 4.00 16.63 59.10
N ALA A 1105 3.09 17.59 58.95
CA ALA A 1105 3.35 18.94 59.41
C ALA A 1105 3.56 18.93 60.93
N ARG A 1106 4.55 19.68 61.41
CA ARG A 1106 4.59 20.01 62.83
C ARG A 1106 3.35 20.87 63.13
N PRO A 1107 2.49 20.49 64.09
CA PRO A 1107 1.32 21.30 64.43
C PRO A 1107 1.77 22.68 64.91
N GLY A 1108 1.13 23.73 64.38
CA GLY A 1108 1.34 25.09 64.83
C GLY A 1108 0.46 25.40 66.04
N LYS A 1109 0.86 26.34 66.88
CA LYS A 1109 0.07 26.85 68.00
C LYS A 1109 -0.33 28.29 67.72
N ALA A 1110 -1.63 28.55 67.67
CA ALA A 1110 -2.20 29.89 67.61
C ALA A 1110 -2.57 30.34 69.03
N THR A 1111 -2.08 31.51 69.45
CA THR A 1111 -2.37 32.08 70.78
C THR A 1111 -2.99 33.46 70.64
N PHE A 1112 -4.17 33.64 71.24
CA PHE A 1112 -4.94 34.88 71.26
C PHE A 1112 -4.89 35.50 72.67
N GLY A 1113 -4.60 36.80 72.75
CA GLY A 1113 -4.59 37.55 74.01
C GLY A 1113 -3.20 37.65 74.69
N PRO A 1114 -3.13 38.16 75.93
CA PRO A 1114 -1.90 38.72 76.52
C PRO A 1114 -0.83 37.72 77.00
N ALA A 1115 -0.89 36.45 76.61
CA ALA A 1115 0.08 35.45 77.05
C ALA A 1115 1.45 35.61 76.32
N ARG A 1116 2.39 36.29 76.98
CA ARG A 1116 3.85 36.43 76.68
C ARG A 1116 4.21 37.10 75.34
N ARG A 1117 4.25 38.44 75.34
CA ARG A 1117 4.67 39.29 74.21
C ARG A 1117 6.20 39.55 74.19
N PRO A 1118 6.89 39.55 73.04
CA PRO A 1118 8.14 40.31 72.87
C PRO A 1118 7.85 41.80 73.04
N LYS A 1119 8.73 42.54 73.75
CA LYS A 1119 8.52 43.95 74.18
C LYS A 1119 8.07 44.93 73.08
N VAL A 1120 8.34 44.64 71.80
CA VAL A 1120 8.11 45.56 70.67
C VAL A 1120 6.64 45.62 70.23
N GLN A 1121 5.85 44.54 70.39
CA GLN A 1121 4.43 44.52 69.98
C GLN A 1121 3.48 45.14 71.02
N TYR A 1122 3.83 45.11 72.31
CA TYR A 1122 3.03 45.72 73.37
C TYR A 1122 2.92 47.26 73.24
N GLN A 1123 3.93 47.92 72.66
CA GLN A 1123 3.93 49.38 72.52
C GLN A 1123 3.08 49.89 71.35
N ARG A 1124 2.85 49.07 70.31
CA ARG A 1124 2.09 49.49 69.12
C ARG A 1124 0.57 49.48 69.32
N GLU A 1125 0.07 48.66 70.25
CA GLU A 1125 -1.37 48.53 70.52
C GLU A 1125 -1.88 49.43 71.66
N ASN A 1126 -1.01 49.83 72.61
CA ASN A 1126 -1.41 50.72 73.71
C ASN A 1126 -1.14 52.21 73.44
N PHE A 1127 -0.26 52.54 72.49
CA PHE A 1127 0.06 53.92 72.12
C PHE A 1127 -0.07 54.06 70.61
N GLY A 1128 -1.26 54.44 70.14
CA GLY A 1128 -1.50 54.72 68.74
C GLY A 1128 -0.58 55.85 68.24
N PHE A 1129 0.50 55.50 67.55
CA PHE A 1129 1.28 56.43 66.77
C PHE A 1129 1.13 56.09 65.28
N ASN A 1130 0.49 57.01 64.55
CA ASN A 1130 0.42 57.02 63.10
C ASN A 1130 1.81 57.34 62.53
N PHE A 1131 2.29 56.48 61.64
CA PHE A 1131 3.17 56.82 60.52
C PHE A 1131 2.75 56.02 59.29
#